data_AF-A0A6J1VXN5-F1
#
_entry.id   AF-A0A6J1VXN5-F1
#
_cell.length_a   1.000
_cell.length_b   1.000
_cell.length_c   1.000
_cell.angle_alpha   90.00
_cell.angle_beta   90.00
_cell.angle_gamma   90.00
#
_symmetry.space_group_name_H-M   'P 1'
#
loop_
_entity.id
_entity.type
_entity.pdbx_description
1 polymer ?
#
loop_
_entity_poly.entity_id
_entity_poly.type
_entity_poly.pdbx_seq_one_letter_code
_entity_poly.pdbx_strand_id
1 'polypeptide(L)'
;MATWTYLASMELLSSHDRFVPNYKCSNNQNSICVIAGPNSHNSQVMADILSIYKIPQLTYGSAPAIDNMIHTEFFYQMYPNEQLHVMGILQLLLHFKWTWIGIIFQENEIGERFLREELFVLSQNGICFDYISELPTVAFSDEIGEQINTFIKLCKVIMKSTSSVAIVYSENQAMSGFRTISYVSDYLDRTVERKDKVWIFPAQMEYTSVPFQRDWSMDFIHGALSFAVSSKELLGFNRFLQMRISVPENEDSFSRVFWEQAFECSFSKSTLNPEAEKRCTGREKLETLPNSVFELSMTGQSYSIYNAVYAVAHALQAKLTFHSKNRAMAGSEKQRLFNYQVWQTQPLSLCNDYCSLGFSKIKIEGKQFCCYKCLRCPEGEIGNQTGLDDCFPCPEENYPNKNQTLCIKKHTTFLSYKEPLGTTLASIAFFFSFISVVVLGIFIKSQETPIVKANNRNLTYILLIALLFSFLCSLLFIGQPDQVKCLMRQTAFGIIFSVALSCILGKTTIVVLAFTATKPGSKTRKWVGKSLAYSIVLSCSLLQITICSVWLATSPPFPDSDIHSMIEETVLECNEGSTIMFYTALGFLGFLTAISFIVAFLARKLPDSFNEAKFITFSMLVFCSVWVSFVPTYLSTKGKFMVAVEIFSILASAAGLLGCIFFPKCYIIVLRPELNKKEQLTKKQK
;
A
#
# COMPACT_ATOMS: atom_id res chain seq x y z
N MET A 1 42.57 -13.57 -22.43
CA MET A 1 41.57 -13.93 -23.46
C MET A 1 41.08 -12.72 -24.25
N ALA A 2 40.69 -11.61 -23.62
CA ALA A 2 40.19 -10.39 -24.29
C ALA A 2 41.04 -9.88 -25.47
N THR A 3 42.38 -9.89 -25.33
CA THR A 3 43.30 -9.45 -26.40
C THR A 3 43.19 -10.30 -27.67
N TRP A 4 43.00 -11.61 -27.54
CA TRP A 4 42.86 -12.53 -28.68
C TRP A 4 41.48 -12.41 -29.34
N THR A 5 40.41 -12.24 -28.55
CA THR A 5 39.06 -12.01 -29.06
C THR A 5 38.95 -10.69 -29.82
N TYR A 6 39.59 -9.63 -29.31
CA TYR A 6 39.69 -8.34 -30.00
C TYR A 6 40.43 -8.48 -31.33
N LEU A 7 41.59 -9.15 -31.34
CA LEU A 7 42.36 -9.40 -32.56
C LEU A 7 41.55 -10.19 -33.60
N ALA A 8 40.89 -11.29 -33.20
CA ALA A 8 40.06 -12.09 -34.09
C ALA A 8 38.85 -11.32 -34.65
N SER A 9 38.21 -10.49 -33.83
CA SER A 9 37.08 -9.65 -34.27
C SER A 9 37.50 -8.59 -35.28
N MET A 10 38.70 -8.02 -35.10
CA MET A 10 39.27 -7.06 -36.04
C MET A 10 39.80 -7.74 -37.31
N GLU A 11 40.31 -8.97 -37.20
CA GLU A 11 40.73 -9.78 -38.34
C GLU A 11 39.54 -10.16 -39.22
N LEU A 12 38.37 -10.46 -38.65
CA LEU A 12 37.11 -10.65 -39.39
C LEU A 12 36.75 -9.42 -40.26
N LEU A 13 37.17 -8.24 -39.83
CA LEU A 13 36.92 -6.97 -40.52
C LEU A 13 38.06 -6.56 -41.47
N SER A 14 39.19 -7.28 -41.45
CA SER A 14 40.38 -7.03 -42.27
C SER A 14 40.56 -8.09 -43.35
N SER A 15 41.22 -7.74 -44.46
CA SER A 15 41.61 -8.71 -45.50
C SER A 15 43.09 -9.06 -45.36
N HIS A 16 43.39 -10.34 -45.06
CA HIS A 16 44.72 -11.00 -45.10
C HIS A 16 45.84 -10.33 -44.27
N ASP A 17 46.19 -10.93 -43.13
CA ASP A 17 47.46 -10.80 -42.36
C ASP A 17 48.03 -9.38 -42.11
N ARG A 18 47.29 -8.31 -42.42
CA ARG A 18 47.69 -6.93 -42.22
C ARG A 18 46.58 -6.18 -41.50
N PHE A 19 46.87 -5.80 -40.26
CA PHE A 19 46.00 -4.99 -39.44
C PHE A 19 46.14 -3.52 -39.84
N VAL A 20 45.20 -3.01 -40.65
CA VAL A 20 45.12 -1.58 -40.96
C VAL A 20 43.71 -1.07 -40.59
N PRO A 21 43.56 -0.35 -39.46
CA PRO A 21 42.28 0.24 -39.06
C PRO A 21 41.69 1.12 -40.18
N ASN A 22 40.39 0.98 -40.46
CA ASN A 22 39.65 1.75 -41.47
C ASN A 22 40.06 1.57 -42.95
N TYR A 23 40.87 0.56 -43.30
CA TYR A 23 41.32 0.36 -44.69
C TYR A 23 40.68 -0.90 -45.31
N LYS A 24 39.64 -0.72 -46.14
CA LYS A 24 39.08 -1.79 -46.99
C LYS A 24 39.65 -1.67 -48.40
N CYS A 25 40.58 -2.55 -48.76
CA CYS A 25 41.04 -2.71 -50.14
C CYS A 25 41.05 -4.18 -50.54
N SER A 26 39.85 -4.79 -50.58
CA SER A 26 39.62 -6.07 -51.25
C SER A 26 38.13 -6.22 -51.59
N ASN A 27 37.85 -6.76 -52.76
CA ASN A 27 36.53 -6.72 -53.39
C ASN A 27 35.69 -7.98 -53.14
N ASN A 28 35.93 -8.75 -52.07
CA ASN A 28 35.13 -9.95 -51.80
C ASN A 28 34.92 -10.20 -50.30
N GLN A 29 33.63 -10.31 -49.93
CA GLN A 29 33.06 -10.72 -48.64
C GLN A 29 32.82 -9.59 -47.62
N ASN A 30 31.64 -8.95 -47.72
CA ASN A 30 31.05 -8.20 -46.62
C ASN A 30 30.28 -9.19 -45.71
N SER A 31 30.70 -9.34 -44.46
CA SER A 31 29.98 -10.11 -43.44
C SER A 31 28.59 -9.50 -43.19
N ILE A 32 27.54 -10.32 -43.33
CA ILE A 32 26.14 -9.89 -43.19
C ILE A 32 25.67 -10.02 -41.74
N CYS A 33 26.23 -10.97 -41.00
CA CYS A 33 25.89 -11.29 -39.62
C CYS A 33 27.04 -12.09 -39.00
N VAL A 34 27.22 -11.99 -37.69
CA VAL A 34 28.17 -12.80 -36.92
C VAL A 34 27.41 -13.65 -35.91
N ILE A 35 27.76 -14.93 -35.80
CA ILE A 35 27.29 -15.79 -34.71
C ILE A 35 28.44 -15.87 -33.70
N ALA A 36 28.20 -15.41 -32.48
CA ALA A 36 29.23 -15.23 -31.45
C ALA A 36 28.89 -16.00 -30.17
N GLY A 37 29.90 -16.34 -29.38
CA GLY A 37 29.72 -17.09 -28.14
C GLY A 37 30.95 -17.95 -27.79
N PRO A 38 30.86 -18.82 -26.77
CA PRO A 38 29.71 -18.97 -25.86
C PRO A 38 29.76 -18.07 -24.61
N ASN A 39 30.86 -17.34 -24.40
CA ASN A 39 31.11 -16.52 -23.21
C ASN A 39 30.53 -15.10 -23.35
N SER A 40 29.94 -14.59 -22.27
CA SER A 40 29.40 -13.22 -22.15
C SER A 40 30.42 -12.13 -22.45
N HIS A 41 31.60 -12.20 -21.84
CA HIS A 41 32.68 -11.22 -21.97
C HIS A 41 33.18 -11.11 -23.42
N ASN A 42 33.40 -12.26 -24.07
CA ASN A 42 33.79 -12.28 -25.48
C ASN A 42 32.69 -11.70 -26.37
N SER A 43 31.42 -12.06 -26.07
CA SER A 43 30.27 -11.56 -26.82
C SER A 43 30.09 -10.05 -26.69
N GLN A 44 30.42 -9.47 -25.52
CA GLN A 44 30.38 -8.02 -25.29
C GLN A 44 31.44 -7.29 -26.11
N VAL A 45 32.70 -7.73 -26.03
CA VAL A 45 33.81 -7.15 -26.79
C VAL A 45 33.53 -7.21 -28.30
N MET A 46 32.96 -8.32 -28.78
CA MET A 46 32.53 -8.44 -30.17
C MET A 46 31.41 -7.46 -30.53
N ALA A 47 30.40 -7.31 -29.66
CA ALA A 47 29.27 -6.41 -29.90
C ALA A 47 29.71 -4.95 -29.96
N ASP A 48 30.67 -4.55 -29.12
CA ASP A 48 31.24 -3.20 -29.12
C ASP A 48 31.90 -2.86 -30.45
N ILE A 49 32.61 -3.81 -31.05
CA ILE A 49 33.26 -3.63 -32.35
C ILE A 49 32.23 -3.67 -33.48
N LEU A 50 31.39 -4.71 -33.51
CA LEU A 50 30.46 -4.97 -34.63
C LEU A 50 29.35 -3.92 -34.74
N SER A 51 28.91 -3.34 -33.62
CA SER A 51 27.92 -2.26 -33.60
C SER A 51 28.39 -1.01 -34.34
N ILE A 52 29.69 -0.67 -34.27
CA ILE A 52 30.30 0.45 -35.01
C ILE A 52 30.14 0.25 -36.52
N TYR A 53 30.27 -0.99 -36.99
CA TYR A 53 30.13 -1.37 -38.40
C TYR A 53 28.70 -1.78 -38.79
N LYS A 54 27.73 -1.68 -37.87
CA LYS A 54 26.32 -2.05 -38.06
C LYS A 54 26.14 -3.50 -38.51
N ILE A 55 27.00 -4.39 -38.04
CA ILE A 55 26.92 -5.82 -38.33
C ILE A 55 26.14 -6.48 -37.18
N PRO A 56 25.00 -7.15 -37.45
CA PRO A 56 24.25 -7.84 -36.41
C PRO A 56 25.02 -9.04 -35.88
N GLN A 57 24.96 -9.22 -34.56
CA GLN A 57 25.54 -10.34 -33.82
C GLN A 57 24.42 -11.19 -33.20
N LEU A 58 24.48 -12.50 -33.40
CA LEU A 58 23.62 -13.49 -32.74
C LEU A 58 24.46 -14.28 -31.73
N THR A 59 24.16 -14.17 -30.44
CA THR A 59 24.83 -15.00 -29.40
C THR A 59 24.13 -16.34 -29.21
N TYR A 60 24.90 -17.42 -29.10
CA TYR A 60 24.40 -18.78 -28.84
C TYR A 60 24.71 -19.29 -27.41
N GLY A 61 25.35 -18.47 -26.57
CA GLY A 61 25.65 -18.76 -25.16
C GLY A 61 25.22 -17.61 -24.23
N SER A 62 25.97 -17.36 -23.16
CA SER A 62 25.69 -16.28 -22.18
C SER A 62 25.57 -14.95 -22.89
N ALA A 63 24.63 -14.12 -22.42
CA ALA A 63 24.50 -12.75 -22.89
C ALA A 63 25.04 -11.77 -21.83
N PRO A 64 25.86 -10.79 -22.23
CA PRO A 64 26.27 -9.70 -21.34
C PRO A 64 25.08 -8.80 -20.99
N ALA A 65 25.16 -8.07 -19.88
CA ALA A 65 24.18 -7.05 -19.52
C ALA A 65 24.40 -5.80 -20.38
N ILE A 66 23.60 -5.62 -21.43
CA ILE A 66 23.76 -4.51 -22.37
C ILE A 66 22.79 -3.39 -22.00
N ASP A 67 23.31 -2.30 -21.42
CA ASP A 67 22.52 -1.14 -20.96
C ASP A 67 22.42 0.00 -22.01
N ASN A 68 23.25 -0.04 -23.06
CA ASN A 68 23.29 1.01 -24.09
C ASN A 68 22.37 0.73 -25.29
N MET A 69 21.49 1.69 -25.60
CA MET A 69 20.52 1.67 -26.72
C MET A 69 21.10 1.37 -28.11
N ILE A 70 22.37 1.70 -28.38
CA ILE A 70 23.00 1.47 -29.70
C ILE A 70 23.41 0.00 -29.88
N HIS A 71 23.77 -0.68 -28.79
CA HIS A 71 24.18 -2.08 -28.83
C HIS A 71 22.98 -3.03 -28.91
N THR A 72 21.81 -2.61 -28.43
CA THR A 72 20.58 -3.42 -28.48
C THR A 72 19.98 -3.55 -29.88
N GLU A 73 20.29 -2.65 -30.82
CA GLU A 73 19.77 -2.72 -32.20
C GLU A 73 20.46 -3.82 -33.05
N PHE A 74 21.70 -4.16 -32.72
CA PHE A 74 22.53 -5.12 -33.48
C PHE A 74 22.84 -6.40 -32.72
N PHE A 75 22.35 -6.57 -31.50
CA PHE A 75 22.62 -7.75 -30.67
C PHE A 75 21.36 -8.60 -30.48
N TYR A 76 21.43 -9.88 -30.84
CA TYR A 76 20.33 -10.83 -30.76
C TYR A 76 20.75 -12.08 -29.99
N GLN A 77 19.86 -12.60 -29.15
CA GLN A 77 20.15 -13.76 -28.30
C GLN A 77 19.35 -14.98 -28.77
N MET A 78 20.04 -16.09 -29.02
CA MET A 78 19.44 -17.39 -29.37
C MET A 78 19.41 -18.36 -28.19
N TYR A 79 20.24 -18.11 -27.17
CA TYR A 79 20.25 -18.86 -25.92
C TYR A 79 19.14 -18.36 -24.97
N PRO A 80 18.49 -19.21 -24.17
CA PRO A 80 17.45 -18.77 -23.25
C PRO A 80 17.94 -17.76 -22.19
N ASN A 81 17.01 -16.95 -21.69
CA ASN A 81 17.29 -15.97 -20.63
C ASN A 81 17.73 -16.66 -19.33
N GLU A 82 18.84 -16.19 -18.76
CA GLU A 82 19.47 -16.69 -17.54
C GLU A 82 18.53 -16.68 -16.31
N GLN A 83 17.60 -15.71 -16.22
CA GLN A 83 16.63 -15.63 -15.10
C GLN A 83 15.73 -16.86 -14.99
N LEU A 84 15.40 -17.51 -16.12
CA LEU A 84 14.60 -18.73 -16.13
C LEU A 84 15.36 -19.90 -15.50
N HIS A 85 16.69 -19.92 -15.64
CA HIS A 85 17.53 -20.97 -15.07
C HIS A 85 17.61 -20.85 -13.55
N VAL A 86 17.77 -19.64 -13.01
CA VAL A 86 17.79 -19.43 -11.55
C VAL A 86 16.44 -19.74 -10.92
N MET A 87 15.34 -19.34 -11.56
CA MET A 87 14.00 -19.72 -11.11
C MET A 87 13.82 -21.25 -11.07
N GLY A 88 14.33 -21.95 -12.09
CA GLY A 88 14.34 -23.41 -12.12
C GLY A 88 15.12 -24.02 -10.96
N ILE A 89 16.34 -23.53 -10.68
CA ILE A 89 17.16 -23.96 -9.54
C ILE A 89 16.41 -23.73 -8.23
N LEU A 90 15.81 -22.55 -8.04
CA LEU A 90 15.03 -22.25 -6.84
C LEU A 90 13.85 -23.22 -6.65
N GLN A 91 13.08 -23.50 -7.71
CA GLN A 91 11.98 -24.46 -7.65
C GLN A 91 12.47 -25.87 -7.29
N LEU A 92 13.61 -26.29 -7.83
CA LEU A 92 14.25 -27.56 -7.51
C LEU A 92 14.62 -27.64 -6.02
N LEU A 93 15.28 -26.62 -5.48
CA LEU A 93 15.65 -26.54 -4.06
C LEU A 93 14.41 -26.61 -3.16
N LEU A 94 13.37 -25.84 -3.49
CA LEU A 94 12.12 -25.79 -2.72
C LEU A 94 11.36 -27.12 -2.77
N HIS A 95 11.36 -27.79 -3.93
CA HIS A 95 10.71 -29.10 -4.09
C HIS A 95 11.33 -30.15 -3.16
N PHE A 96 12.67 -30.22 -3.11
CA PHE A 96 13.41 -31.11 -2.21
C PHE A 96 13.57 -30.57 -0.80
N LYS A 97 13.06 -29.35 -0.52
CA LYS A 97 13.16 -28.65 0.77
C LYS A 97 14.60 -28.45 1.24
N TRP A 98 15.52 -28.27 0.30
CA TRP A 98 16.91 -27.95 0.60
C TRP A 98 17.05 -26.46 0.88
N THR A 99 17.11 -26.11 2.17
CA THR A 99 17.18 -24.71 2.63
C THR A 99 18.56 -24.31 3.13
N TRP A 100 19.52 -25.23 3.19
CA TRP A 100 20.90 -24.96 3.63
C TRP A 100 21.90 -25.50 2.61
N ILE A 101 22.46 -24.60 1.81
CA ILE A 101 23.24 -24.96 0.62
C ILE A 101 24.60 -24.25 0.56
N GLY A 102 25.53 -24.82 -0.19
CA GLY A 102 26.77 -24.15 -0.60
C GLY A 102 26.62 -23.49 -1.97
N ILE A 103 27.37 -22.41 -2.19
CA ILE A 103 27.42 -21.71 -3.49
C ILE A 103 28.85 -21.54 -3.94
N ILE A 104 29.09 -21.89 -5.19
CA ILE A 104 30.36 -21.74 -5.88
C ILE A 104 30.10 -20.89 -7.14
N PHE A 105 30.81 -19.78 -7.30
CA PHE A 105 30.66 -18.88 -8.45
C PHE A 105 32.03 -18.51 -9.01
N GLN A 106 32.12 -18.07 -10.27
CA GLN A 106 33.37 -17.57 -10.85
C GLN A 106 33.42 -16.04 -10.79
N GLU A 107 34.58 -15.43 -10.50
CA GLU A 107 34.77 -13.97 -10.51
C GLU A 107 34.75 -13.44 -11.95
N ASN A 108 33.55 -13.23 -12.46
CA ASN A 108 33.25 -12.57 -13.73
C ASN A 108 31.93 -11.79 -13.59
N GLU A 109 31.57 -11.01 -14.60
CA GLU A 109 30.36 -10.18 -14.59
C GLU A 109 29.08 -10.99 -14.31
N ILE A 110 29.04 -12.26 -14.74
CA ILE A 110 27.93 -13.19 -14.44
C ILE A 110 27.91 -13.59 -12.97
N GLY A 111 29.06 -13.93 -12.40
CA GLY A 111 29.18 -14.28 -10.99
C GLY A 111 28.83 -13.11 -10.08
N GLU A 112 29.31 -11.90 -10.39
CA GLU A 112 28.96 -10.69 -9.64
C GLU A 112 27.47 -10.36 -9.71
N ARG A 113 26.87 -10.47 -10.90
CA ARG A 113 25.43 -10.29 -11.11
C ARG A 113 24.63 -11.34 -10.34
N PHE A 114 25.07 -12.59 -10.36
CA PHE A 114 24.47 -13.65 -9.56
C PHE A 114 24.53 -13.34 -8.06
N LEU A 115 25.67 -12.83 -7.57
CA LEU A 115 25.80 -12.41 -6.17
C LEU A 115 24.86 -11.25 -5.80
N ARG A 116 24.65 -10.30 -6.73
CA ARG A 116 23.85 -9.10 -6.49
C ARG A 116 22.34 -9.37 -6.56
N GLU A 117 21.91 -10.07 -7.60
CA GLU A 117 20.49 -10.16 -7.96
C GLU A 117 19.90 -11.52 -7.58
N GLU A 118 20.62 -12.60 -7.86
CA GLU A 118 20.09 -13.97 -7.78
C GLU A 118 20.24 -14.59 -6.38
N LEU A 119 21.33 -14.28 -5.67
CA LEU A 119 21.48 -14.65 -4.25
C LEU A 119 20.37 -14.05 -3.39
N PHE A 120 20.01 -12.80 -3.67
CA PHE A 120 18.93 -12.12 -2.95
C PHE A 120 17.60 -12.84 -3.17
N VAL A 121 17.33 -13.27 -4.40
CA VAL A 121 16.14 -14.05 -4.75
C VAL A 121 16.10 -15.39 -4.01
N LEU A 122 17.21 -16.13 -3.96
CA LEU A 122 17.30 -17.39 -3.22
C LEU A 122 17.04 -17.17 -1.71
N SER A 123 17.66 -16.13 -1.12
CA SER A 123 17.50 -15.77 0.29
C SER A 123 16.07 -15.36 0.67
N GLN A 124 15.41 -14.55 -0.16
CA GLN A 124 14.01 -14.16 0.06
C GLN A 124 13.03 -15.33 0.09
N ASN A 125 13.38 -16.45 -0.54
CA ASN A 125 12.57 -17.66 -0.58
C ASN A 125 13.02 -18.70 0.47
N GLY A 126 13.77 -18.27 1.49
CA GLY A 126 14.11 -19.10 2.65
C GLY A 126 15.27 -20.06 2.43
N ILE A 127 16.10 -19.82 1.41
CA ILE A 127 17.34 -20.55 1.18
C ILE A 127 18.49 -19.82 1.87
N CYS A 128 19.15 -20.50 2.79
CA CYS A 128 20.30 -20.01 3.53
C CYS A 128 21.59 -20.67 3.00
N PHE A 129 22.71 -19.95 3.16
CA PHE A 129 23.99 -20.35 2.58
C PHE A 129 25.01 -20.70 3.66
N ASP A 130 25.60 -21.89 3.57
CA ASP A 130 26.67 -22.36 4.46
C ASP A 130 28.02 -21.72 4.08
N TYR A 131 28.26 -21.63 2.78
CA TYR A 131 29.40 -20.92 2.22
C TYR A 131 29.04 -20.37 0.86
N ILE A 132 29.64 -19.23 0.55
CA ILE A 132 29.68 -18.65 -0.78
C ILE A 132 31.17 -18.53 -1.09
N SER A 133 31.62 -19.21 -2.13
CA SER A 133 33.04 -19.30 -2.45
C SER A 133 33.30 -19.14 -3.92
N GLU A 134 34.41 -18.49 -4.22
CA GLU A 134 34.83 -18.25 -5.58
C GLU A 134 35.57 -19.47 -6.14
N LEU A 135 35.30 -19.80 -7.40
CA LEU A 135 36.00 -20.82 -8.18
C LEU A 135 37.17 -20.15 -8.90
N PRO A 136 38.42 -20.53 -8.57
CA PRO A 136 39.58 -19.95 -9.21
C PRO A 136 39.58 -20.23 -10.71
N THR A 137 39.84 -19.19 -11.51
CA THR A 137 40.02 -19.37 -12.95
C THR A 137 41.40 -19.96 -13.21
N VAL A 138 41.47 -21.03 -14.00
CA VAL A 138 42.74 -21.64 -14.40
C VAL A 138 43.41 -20.74 -15.44
N ALA A 139 44.32 -19.89 -14.99
CA ALA A 139 45.17 -19.10 -15.88
C ALA A 139 46.52 -19.82 -16.04
N PHE A 140 46.93 -20.08 -17.28
CA PHE A 140 48.27 -20.56 -17.61
C PHE A 140 49.28 -19.42 -17.37
N SER A 141 49.65 -19.17 -16.11
CA SER A 141 50.68 -18.21 -15.69
C SER A 141 51.72 -18.88 -14.79
N ASP A 142 52.86 -18.22 -14.56
CA ASP A 142 54.00 -18.72 -13.79
C ASP A 142 53.71 -18.93 -12.28
N GLU A 143 52.50 -18.64 -11.80
CA GLU A 143 52.07 -18.71 -10.39
C GLU A 143 51.23 -19.96 -10.08
N ILE A 144 51.62 -21.11 -10.63
CA ILE A 144 50.93 -22.41 -10.45
C ILE A 144 50.79 -22.77 -8.95
N GLY A 145 51.79 -22.44 -8.13
CA GLY A 145 51.78 -22.74 -6.69
C GLY A 145 50.72 -22.00 -5.88
N GLU A 146 50.43 -20.74 -6.23
CA GLU A 146 49.42 -19.93 -5.53
C GLU A 146 48.00 -20.38 -5.92
N GLN A 147 47.79 -20.69 -7.20
CA GLN A 147 46.51 -21.25 -7.67
C GLN A 147 46.18 -22.59 -6.98
N ILE A 148 47.16 -23.50 -6.86
CA ILE A 148 46.97 -24.78 -6.15
C ILE A 148 46.54 -24.54 -4.70
N ASN A 149 47.16 -23.59 -3.99
CA ASN A 149 46.80 -23.30 -2.60
C ASN A 149 45.35 -22.77 -2.49
N THR A 150 44.90 -21.96 -3.44
CA THR A 150 43.52 -21.46 -3.51
C THR A 150 42.53 -22.59 -3.78
N PHE A 151 42.85 -23.53 -4.69
CA PHE A 151 42.04 -24.74 -4.89
C PHE A 151 41.97 -25.61 -3.64
N ILE A 152 43.09 -25.80 -2.93
CA ILE A 152 43.12 -26.54 -1.65
C ILE A 152 42.23 -25.86 -0.60
N LYS A 153 42.25 -24.52 -0.53
CA LYS A 153 41.41 -23.76 0.39
C LYS A 153 39.93 -23.94 0.06
N LEU A 154 39.56 -23.87 -1.21
CA LEU A 154 38.18 -24.11 -1.67
C LEU A 154 37.73 -25.54 -1.34
N CYS A 155 38.56 -26.55 -1.61
CA CYS A 155 38.28 -27.94 -1.23
C CYS A 155 38.01 -28.06 0.28
N LYS A 156 38.84 -27.45 1.13
CA LYS A 156 38.66 -27.49 2.59
C LYS A 156 37.34 -26.86 3.02
N VAL A 157 36.91 -25.76 2.40
CA VAL A 157 35.61 -25.12 2.70
C VAL A 157 34.46 -26.05 2.33
N ILE A 158 34.48 -26.58 1.11
CA ILE A 158 33.43 -27.48 0.60
C ILE A 158 33.33 -28.75 1.47
N MET A 159 34.46 -29.37 1.80
CA MET A 159 34.45 -30.65 2.52
C MET A 159 34.12 -30.49 4.02
N LYS A 160 34.51 -29.38 4.65
CA LYS A 160 34.12 -29.07 6.05
C LYS A 160 32.68 -28.62 6.19
N SER A 161 32.08 -28.11 5.11
CA SER A 161 30.72 -27.60 5.13
C SER A 161 29.70 -28.66 5.58
N THR A 162 28.63 -28.18 6.21
CA THR A 162 27.52 -28.99 6.74
C THR A 162 26.39 -29.17 5.73
N SER A 163 26.31 -28.29 4.73
CA SER A 163 25.38 -28.38 3.60
C SER A 163 25.60 -29.65 2.77
N SER A 164 24.53 -30.32 2.37
CA SER A 164 24.61 -31.53 1.51
C SER A 164 24.51 -31.21 0.02
N VAL A 165 24.16 -29.96 -0.31
CA VAL A 165 23.86 -29.52 -1.67
C VAL A 165 24.71 -28.29 -1.98
N ALA A 166 25.30 -28.25 -3.17
CA ALA A 166 26.08 -27.11 -3.61
C ALA A 166 25.73 -26.72 -5.06
N ILE A 167 25.49 -25.42 -5.28
CA ILE A 167 25.27 -24.85 -6.62
C ILE A 167 26.61 -24.39 -7.16
N VAL A 168 26.91 -24.75 -8.41
CA VAL A 168 28.09 -24.26 -9.14
C VAL A 168 27.61 -23.34 -10.26
N TYR A 169 27.52 -22.04 -9.98
CA TYR A 169 27.03 -21.04 -10.91
C TYR A 169 28.19 -20.45 -11.72
N SER A 170 28.43 -21.00 -12.91
CA SER A 170 29.48 -20.52 -13.81
C SER A 170 29.21 -20.86 -15.29
N GLU A 171 30.04 -20.32 -16.19
CA GLU A 171 30.03 -20.58 -17.64
C GLU A 171 30.79 -21.88 -17.99
N ASN A 172 30.71 -22.29 -19.26
CA ASN A 172 31.19 -23.57 -19.79
C ASN A 172 32.66 -23.89 -19.41
N GLN A 173 33.54 -22.89 -19.42
CA GLN A 173 34.98 -23.09 -19.25
C GLN A 173 35.36 -23.46 -17.80
N ALA A 174 34.47 -23.21 -16.85
CA ALA A 174 34.70 -23.44 -15.43
C ALA A 174 34.65 -24.92 -15.03
N MET A 175 34.05 -25.80 -15.84
CA MET A 175 34.00 -27.24 -15.57
C MET A 175 35.40 -27.83 -15.41
N SER A 176 36.36 -27.38 -16.23
CA SER A 176 37.75 -27.82 -16.15
C SER A 176 38.39 -27.50 -14.79
N GLY A 177 38.21 -26.26 -14.30
CA GLY A 177 38.67 -25.85 -12.97
C GLY A 177 37.95 -26.60 -11.85
N PHE A 178 36.63 -26.81 -12.00
CA PHE A 178 35.84 -27.55 -11.03
C PHE A 178 36.28 -29.01 -10.91
N ARG A 179 36.59 -29.69 -12.03
CA ARG A 179 37.12 -31.07 -12.01
C ARG A 179 38.50 -31.17 -11.35
N THR A 180 39.29 -30.10 -11.36
CA THR A 180 40.57 -30.03 -10.62
C THR A 180 40.38 -30.11 -9.10
N ILE A 181 39.23 -29.69 -8.57
CA ILE A 181 38.88 -29.87 -7.14
C ILE A 181 38.86 -31.36 -6.79
N SER A 182 38.32 -32.22 -7.66
CA SER A 182 38.32 -33.67 -7.46
C SER A 182 39.75 -34.21 -7.36
N TYR A 183 40.60 -33.83 -8.32
CA TYR A 183 41.99 -34.30 -8.37
C TYR A 183 42.80 -33.84 -7.14
N VAL A 184 42.62 -32.58 -6.72
CA VAL A 184 43.26 -32.03 -5.51
C VAL A 184 42.71 -32.69 -4.24
N SER A 185 41.42 -33.00 -4.19
CA SER A 185 40.80 -33.72 -3.07
C SER A 185 41.37 -35.13 -2.94
N ASP A 186 41.55 -35.85 -4.04
CA ASP A 186 42.14 -37.20 -4.05
C ASP A 186 43.64 -37.18 -3.70
N TYR A 187 44.34 -36.05 -3.88
CA TYR A 187 45.72 -35.86 -3.38
C TYR A 187 45.77 -35.55 -1.87
N LEU A 188 44.71 -34.93 -1.32
CA LEU A 188 44.61 -34.52 0.10
C LEU A 188 44.12 -35.64 1.04
N ASP A 189 44.03 -36.88 0.55
CA ASP A 189 43.38 -38.10 1.05
C ASP A 189 43.79 -38.62 2.45
N ARG A 190 44.36 -37.78 3.32
CA ARG A 190 44.79 -38.15 4.67
C ARG A 190 44.32 -37.22 5.79
N THR A 191 43.60 -36.13 5.52
CA THR A 191 43.28 -35.14 6.58
C THR A 191 41.83 -34.67 6.67
N VAL A 192 40.95 -34.98 5.69
CA VAL A 192 39.56 -34.48 5.69
C VAL A 192 38.60 -35.58 5.24
N GLU A 193 37.59 -35.90 6.06
CA GLU A 193 36.55 -36.88 5.73
C GLU A 193 35.75 -36.45 4.48
N ARG A 194 35.60 -37.35 3.51
CA ARG A 194 34.85 -37.10 2.28
C ARG A 194 33.34 -37.09 2.59
N LYS A 195 32.70 -35.93 2.45
CA LYS A 195 31.23 -35.80 2.52
C LYS A 195 30.68 -35.69 1.11
N ASP A 196 29.85 -36.63 0.71
CA ASP A 196 29.17 -36.58 -0.59
C ASP A 196 28.27 -35.35 -0.66
N LYS A 197 28.28 -34.69 -1.82
CA LYS A 197 27.49 -33.48 -2.11
C LYS A 197 26.62 -33.73 -3.34
N VAL A 198 25.41 -33.19 -3.32
CA VAL A 198 24.57 -33.07 -4.52
C VAL A 198 24.95 -31.78 -5.24
N TRP A 199 25.50 -31.91 -6.43
CA TRP A 199 25.88 -30.77 -7.26
C TRP A 199 24.73 -30.31 -8.12
N ILE A 200 24.51 -29.00 -8.19
CA ILE A 200 23.52 -28.38 -9.09
C ILE A 200 24.27 -27.48 -10.08
N PHE A 201 24.15 -27.79 -11.37
CA PHE A 201 24.76 -27.04 -12.46
C PHE A 201 23.72 -26.26 -13.29
N PRO A 202 24.02 -25.02 -13.71
CA PRO A 202 23.19 -24.26 -14.63
C PRO A 202 23.23 -24.89 -16.03
N ALA A 203 22.23 -24.58 -16.86
CA ALA A 203 22.09 -25.17 -18.19
C ALA A 203 23.24 -24.88 -19.16
N GLN A 204 24.06 -23.90 -18.81
CA GLN A 204 25.17 -23.44 -19.61
C GLN A 204 26.50 -24.14 -19.31
N MET A 205 26.58 -24.85 -18.19
CA MET A 205 27.75 -25.63 -17.86
C MET A 205 27.86 -26.84 -18.81
N GLU A 206 29.00 -26.97 -19.49
CA GLU A 206 29.29 -28.12 -20.34
C GLU A 206 30.17 -29.12 -19.60
N TYR A 207 30.01 -30.41 -19.91
CA TYR A 207 30.76 -31.49 -19.27
C TYR A 207 32.03 -31.88 -20.03
N THR A 208 32.23 -31.29 -21.21
CA THR A 208 33.42 -31.52 -22.03
C THR A 208 34.65 -30.94 -21.34
N SER A 209 35.69 -31.75 -21.18
CA SER A 209 36.93 -31.37 -20.53
C SER A 209 38.05 -31.13 -21.51
N VAL A 210 39.07 -30.44 -21.00
CA VAL A 210 40.37 -30.30 -21.64
C VAL A 210 41.05 -31.68 -21.77
N PRO A 211 41.86 -31.91 -22.83
CA PRO A 211 42.42 -33.22 -23.15
C PRO A 211 43.14 -33.91 -21.99
N PHE A 212 43.90 -33.16 -21.16
CA PHE A 212 44.64 -33.74 -20.04
C PHE A 212 43.75 -34.27 -18.88
N GLN A 213 42.46 -33.92 -18.84
CA GLN A 213 41.49 -34.40 -17.86
C GLN A 213 40.64 -35.57 -18.37
N ARG A 214 40.96 -36.10 -19.56
CA ARG A 214 40.22 -37.19 -20.20
C ARG A 214 40.05 -38.40 -19.29
N ASP A 215 41.16 -38.87 -18.72
CA ASP A 215 41.20 -40.10 -17.91
C ASP A 215 40.84 -39.87 -16.43
N TRP A 216 40.49 -38.63 -16.06
CA TRP A 216 40.11 -38.33 -14.67
C TRP A 216 38.71 -38.87 -14.38
N SER A 217 38.53 -39.49 -13.21
CA SER A 217 37.23 -40.00 -12.79
C SER A 217 36.17 -38.89 -12.71
N MET A 218 34.93 -39.26 -13.03
CA MET A 218 33.73 -38.41 -12.90
C MET A 218 32.93 -38.72 -11.63
N ASP A 219 33.42 -39.63 -10.78
CA ASP A 219 32.71 -40.07 -9.56
C ASP A 219 32.40 -38.91 -8.62
N PHE A 220 33.26 -37.88 -8.60
CA PHE A 220 33.05 -36.68 -7.78
C PHE A 220 31.77 -35.92 -8.11
N ILE A 221 31.29 -35.98 -9.36
CA ILE A 221 30.02 -35.34 -9.77
C ILE A 221 28.89 -36.35 -9.99
N HIS A 222 29.08 -37.60 -9.56
CA HIS A 222 28.05 -38.61 -9.68
C HIS A 222 26.77 -38.19 -8.94
N GLY A 223 25.62 -38.32 -9.59
CA GLY A 223 24.34 -37.88 -9.02
C GLY A 223 24.10 -36.36 -9.08
N ALA A 224 24.92 -35.60 -9.82
CA ALA A 224 24.67 -34.19 -10.07
C ALA A 224 23.36 -33.95 -10.84
N LEU A 225 22.71 -32.85 -10.52
CA LEU A 225 21.52 -32.35 -11.20
C LEU A 225 21.92 -31.17 -12.08
N SER A 226 21.49 -31.16 -13.34
CA SER A 226 21.70 -30.04 -14.23
C SER A 226 20.45 -29.66 -14.99
N PHE A 227 20.34 -28.38 -15.26
CA PHE A 227 19.36 -27.88 -16.21
C PHE A 227 19.90 -28.12 -17.62
N ALA A 228 19.01 -28.25 -18.59
CA ALA A 228 19.38 -28.39 -19.99
C ALA A 228 18.51 -27.47 -20.83
N VAL A 229 19.12 -26.78 -21.79
CA VAL A 229 18.37 -26.03 -22.79
C VAL A 229 17.68 -27.02 -23.72
N SER A 230 16.40 -26.80 -23.97
CA SER A 230 15.60 -27.64 -24.85
C SER A 230 16.24 -27.73 -26.25
N SER A 231 16.79 -28.90 -26.57
CA SER A 231 17.21 -29.27 -27.91
C SER A 231 16.32 -30.37 -28.47
N LYS A 232 16.25 -30.45 -29.79
CA LYS A 232 15.63 -31.58 -30.49
C LYS A 232 16.70 -32.38 -31.19
N GLU A 233 16.64 -33.68 -31.07
CA GLU A 233 17.52 -34.56 -31.84
C GLU A 233 17.17 -34.43 -33.32
N LEU A 234 18.17 -34.05 -34.12
CA LEU A 234 18.00 -33.89 -35.55
C LEU A 234 18.27 -35.22 -36.26
N LEU A 235 17.32 -35.65 -37.09
CA LEU A 235 17.47 -36.85 -37.90
C LEU A 235 18.71 -36.74 -38.80
N GLY A 236 19.65 -37.67 -38.62
CA GLY A 236 20.88 -37.73 -39.42
C GLY A 236 22.04 -36.84 -38.94
N PHE A 237 21.92 -36.14 -37.80
CA PHE A 237 23.00 -35.31 -37.25
C PHE A 237 24.26 -36.11 -36.91
N ASN A 238 24.12 -37.26 -36.25
CA ASN A 238 25.25 -38.14 -35.96
C ASN A 238 25.97 -38.57 -37.26
N ARG A 239 25.21 -38.97 -38.28
CA ARG A 239 25.76 -39.31 -39.60
C ARG A 239 26.47 -38.12 -40.24
N PHE A 240 25.95 -36.91 -40.10
CA PHE A 240 26.58 -35.68 -40.57
C PHE A 240 27.92 -35.42 -39.88
N LEU A 241 27.99 -35.56 -38.55
CA LEU A 241 29.24 -35.40 -37.79
C LEU A 241 30.30 -36.41 -38.26
N GLN A 242 29.93 -37.68 -38.40
CA GLN A 242 30.85 -38.72 -38.89
C GLN A 242 31.40 -38.42 -40.29
N MET A 243 30.56 -37.90 -41.19
CA MET A 243 31.00 -37.52 -42.55
C MET A 243 31.89 -36.28 -42.57
N ARG A 244 31.64 -35.29 -41.70
CA ARG A 244 32.34 -33.99 -41.74
C ARG A 244 33.66 -33.96 -40.98
N ILE A 245 33.81 -34.75 -39.92
CA ILE A 245 35.03 -34.74 -39.09
C ILE A 245 36.04 -35.80 -39.61
N SER A 246 35.77 -36.43 -40.76
CA SER A 246 36.77 -37.28 -41.44
C SER A 246 37.95 -36.41 -41.92
N VAL A 247 39.16 -36.66 -41.41
CA VAL A 247 40.35 -35.83 -41.67
C VAL A 247 40.85 -36.02 -43.11
N PRO A 248 40.86 -34.99 -43.97
CA PRO A 248 41.58 -35.06 -45.24
C PRO A 248 43.10 -34.96 -44.99
N GLU A 249 43.89 -35.81 -45.65
CA GLU A 249 45.33 -35.96 -45.41
C GLU A 249 46.19 -34.70 -45.67
N ASN A 250 45.64 -33.62 -46.24
CA ASN A 250 46.43 -32.52 -46.83
C ASN A 250 46.10 -31.09 -46.37
N GLU A 251 45.32 -30.85 -45.32
CA GLU A 251 45.06 -29.49 -44.81
C GLU A 251 45.35 -29.36 -43.30
N ASP A 252 46.13 -28.33 -42.92
CA ASP A 252 46.30 -27.87 -41.54
C ASP A 252 44.98 -27.24 -41.05
N SER A 253 44.02 -28.10 -40.74
CA SER A 253 42.68 -27.74 -40.31
C SER A 253 42.51 -27.93 -38.79
N PHE A 254 41.65 -27.12 -38.16
CA PHE A 254 41.22 -27.29 -36.76
C PHE A 254 40.79 -28.74 -36.45
N SER A 255 40.21 -29.43 -37.44
CA SER A 255 39.84 -30.85 -37.34
C SER A 255 41.03 -31.76 -37.01
N ARG A 256 42.22 -31.47 -37.52
CA ARG A 256 43.44 -32.22 -37.23
C ARG A 256 43.87 -32.06 -35.77
N VAL A 257 43.90 -30.82 -35.29
CA VAL A 257 44.26 -30.49 -33.89
C VAL A 257 43.27 -31.16 -32.93
N PHE A 258 41.97 -31.06 -33.22
CA PHE A 258 40.95 -31.75 -32.46
C PHE A 258 41.18 -33.27 -32.44
N TRP A 259 41.50 -33.89 -33.57
CA TRP A 259 41.68 -35.34 -33.68
C TRP A 259 42.91 -35.83 -32.89
N GLU A 260 44.04 -35.12 -33.00
CA GLU A 260 45.26 -35.42 -32.25
C GLU A 260 45.02 -35.30 -30.73
N GLN A 261 44.29 -34.27 -30.30
CA GLN A 261 43.93 -34.06 -28.90
C GLN A 261 42.90 -35.07 -28.36
N ALA A 262 41.86 -35.39 -29.13
CA ALA A 262 40.78 -36.27 -28.69
C ALA A 262 41.24 -37.73 -28.57
N PHE A 263 42.14 -38.18 -29.45
CA PHE A 263 42.62 -39.56 -29.48
C PHE A 263 44.02 -39.76 -28.88
N GLU A 264 44.68 -38.69 -28.42
CA GLU A 264 46.06 -38.68 -27.90
C GLU A 264 47.02 -39.37 -28.85
N CYS A 265 47.01 -38.90 -30.09
CA CYS A 265 47.85 -39.40 -31.15
C CYS A 265 48.41 -38.24 -31.96
N SER A 266 49.45 -38.50 -32.76
CA SER A 266 50.00 -37.51 -33.69
C SER A 266 49.92 -38.00 -35.13
N PHE A 267 49.58 -37.10 -36.07
CA PHE A 267 49.75 -37.36 -37.51
C PHE A 267 51.19 -37.15 -37.97
N SER A 268 51.99 -36.38 -37.21
CA SER A 268 53.40 -36.11 -37.49
C SER A 268 54.32 -37.01 -36.64
N LYS A 269 55.41 -37.53 -37.20
CA LYS A 269 56.42 -38.23 -36.40
C LYS A 269 57.21 -37.20 -35.59
N SER A 270 57.17 -37.25 -34.27
CA SER A 270 58.14 -36.50 -33.47
C SER A 270 59.53 -37.10 -33.65
N THR A 271 60.54 -36.24 -33.86
CA THR A 271 61.95 -36.62 -34.00
C THR A 271 62.61 -36.97 -32.67
N LEU A 272 61.91 -36.76 -31.55
CA LEU A 272 62.48 -36.82 -30.19
C LEU A 272 62.16 -38.11 -29.42
N ASN A 273 61.06 -38.82 -29.73
CA ASN A 273 60.74 -40.11 -29.10
C ASN A 273 59.81 -41.00 -29.97
N PRO A 274 60.37 -41.80 -30.90
CA PRO A 274 59.58 -42.56 -31.87
C PRO A 274 58.84 -43.79 -31.30
N GLU A 275 59.14 -44.24 -30.08
CA GLU A 275 58.56 -45.46 -29.48
C GLU A 275 57.41 -45.20 -28.50
N ALA A 276 57.19 -43.96 -28.06
CA ALA A 276 56.18 -43.64 -27.05
C ALA A 276 54.90 -42.98 -27.62
N GLU A 277 54.93 -42.46 -28.84
CA GLU A 277 53.84 -41.66 -29.40
C GLU A 277 52.96 -42.46 -30.37
N LYS A 278 51.67 -42.61 -30.02
CA LYS A 278 50.69 -43.33 -30.83
C LYS A 278 50.40 -42.57 -32.12
N ARG A 279 50.46 -43.25 -33.28
CA ARG A 279 50.18 -42.64 -34.59
C ARG A 279 48.67 -42.55 -34.85
N CYS A 280 48.17 -41.39 -35.27
CA CYS A 280 46.79 -41.25 -35.73
C CYS A 280 46.60 -41.91 -37.11
N THR A 281 45.51 -42.66 -37.27
CA THR A 281 45.11 -43.32 -38.52
C THR A 281 44.09 -42.52 -39.32
N GLY A 282 43.43 -41.53 -38.71
CA GLY A 282 42.35 -40.76 -39.31
C GLY A 282 41.04 -41.55 -39.48
N ARG A 283 40.99 -42.79 -38.97
CA ARG A 283 39.84 -43.71 -39.05
C ARG A 283 39.32 -44.11 -37.66
N GLU A 284 39.80 -43.44 -36.62
CA GLU A 284 39.30 -43.58 -35.28
C GLU A 284 37.80 -43.24 -35.24
N LYS A 285 37.05 -43.91 -34.36
CA LYS A 285 35.60 -43.71 -34.25
C LYS A 285 35.29 -42.75 -33.13
N LEU A 286 34.58 -41.68 -33.42
CA LEU A 286 34.10 -40.71 -32.42
C LEU A 286 33.22 -41.37 -31.35
N GLU A 287 32.51 -42.45 -31.69
CA GLU A 287 31.70 -43.28 -30.78
C GLU A 287 32.52 -43.94 -29.66
N THR A 288 33.84 -44.02 -29.81
CA THR A 288 34.73 -44.60 -28.80
C THR A 288 35.22 -43.57 -27.78
N LEU A 289 35.00 -42.28 -28.03
CA LEU A 289 35.36 -41.23 -27.10
C LEU A 289 34.33 -41.18 -25.96
N PRO A 290 34.77 -40.91 -24.72
CA PRO A 290 33.84 -40.66 -23.64
C PRO A 290 33.10 -39.34 -23.87
N ASN A 291 31.87 -39.22 -23.39
CA ASN A 291 31.07 -37.99 -23.49
C ASN A 291 31.75 -36.78 -22.82
N SER A 292 32.66 -37.03 -21.85
CA SER A 292 33.50 -36.00 -21.24
C SER A 292 34.54 -35.41 -22.19
N VAL A 293 34.81 -36.04 -23.33
CA VAL A 293 35.70 -35.54 -24.37
C VAL A 293 34.91 -35.02 -25.57
N PHE A 294 33.91 -35.77 -26.03
CA PHE A 294 33.08 -35.35 -27.16
C PHE A 294 31.67 -35.94 -27.10
N GLU A 295 30.65 -35.09 -27.20
CA GLU A 295 29.25 -35.51 -27.19
C GLU A 295 28.69 -35.61 -28.61
N LEU A 296 28.22 -36.79 -29.00
CA LEU A 296 27.66 -37.07 -30.33
C LEU A 296 26.23 -36.56 -30.52
N SER A 297 25.53 -36.26 -29.43
CA SER A 297 24.16 -35.72 -29.45
C SER A 297 24.13 -34.21 -29.58
N MET A 298 23.00 -33.68 -30.06
CA MET A 298 22.81 -32.24 -30.21
C MET A 298 22.67 -31.55 -28.85
N THR A 299 23.74 -30.88 -28.40
CA THR A 299 23.73 -30.08 -27.18
C THR A 299 22.84 -28.84 -27.32
N GLY A 300 22.43 -28.24 -26.20
CA GLY A 300 21.62 -27.01 -26.21
C GLY A 300 22.29 -25.84 -26.93
N GLN A 301 23.60 -25.68 -26.76
CA GLN A 301 24.38 -24.65 -27.46
C GLN A 301 24.49 -24.95 -28.95
N SER A 302 24.78 -26.20 -29.33
CA SER A 302 24.80 -26.64 -30.73
C SER A 302 23.45 -26.40 -31.43
N TYR A 303 22.35 -26.68 -30.72
CA TYR A 303 21.00 -26.41 -31.22
C TYR A 303 20.71 -24.91 -31.34
N SER A 304 21.24 -24.09 -30.44
CA SER A 304 21.14 -22.63 -30.50
C SER A 304 21.89 -22.08 -31.71
N ILE A 305 23.08 -22.61 -32.04
CA ILE A 305 23.83 -22.29 -33.27
C ILE A 305 23.00 -22.69 -34.50
N TYR A 306 22.45 -23.90 -34.51
CA TYR A 306 21.61 -24.38 -35.60
C TYR A 306 20.44 -23.42 -35.86
N ASN A 307 19.71 -23.02 -34.80
CA ASN A 307 18.60 -22.07 -34.92
C ASN A 307 19.07 -20.68 -35.35
N ALA A 308 20.24 -20.21 -34.88
CA ALA A 308 20.82 -18.94 -35.29
C ALA A 308 21.05 -18.88 -36.80
N VAL A 309 21.63 -19.94 -37.38
CA VAL A 309 21.86 -20.04 -38.83
C VAL A 309 20.53 -20.02 -39.59
N TYR A 310 19.53 -20.75 -39.11
CA TYR A 310 18.18 -20.74 -39.71
C TYR A 310 17.54 -19.36 -39.65
N ALA A 311 17.63 -18.66 -38.51
CA ALA A 311 17.09 -17.32 -38.34
C ALA A 311 17.71 -16.34 -39.35
N VAL A 312 19.04 -16.39 -39.53
CA VAL A 312 19.75 -15.58 -40.52
C VAL A 312 19.31 -15.94 -41.94
N ALA A 313 19.21 -17.23 -42.28
CA ALA A 313 18.76 -17.69 -43.59
C ALA A 313 17.34 -17.21 -43.92
N HIS A 314 16.40 -17.31 -42.98
CA HIS A 314 15.03 -16.82 -43.14
C HIS A 314 14.97 -15.30 -43.28
N ALA A 315 15.78 -14.56 -42.51
CA ALA A 315 15.87 -13.11 -42.61
C ALA A 315 16.40 -12.67 -44.00
N LEU A 316 17.43 -13.35 -44.51
CA LEU A 316 17.96 -13.12 -45.85
C LEU A 316 16.94 -13.43 -46.94
N GLN A 317 16.22 -14.56 -46.82
CA GLN A 317 15.16 -14.93 -47.75
C GLN A 317 14.03 -13.90 -47.77
N ALA A 318 13.61 -13.41 -46.60
CA ALA A 318 12.60 -12.36 -46.49
C ALA A 318 13.06 -11.06 -47.17
N LYS A 319 14.31 -10.65 -46.96
CA LYS A 319 14.92 -9.48 -47.60
C LYS A 319 14.95 -9.60 -49.12
N LEU A 320 15.38 -10.75 -49.64
CA LEU A 320 15.43 -11.01 -51.08
C LEU A 320 14.03 -11.01 -51.71
N THR A 321 13.04 -11.60 -51.02
CA THR A 321 11.65 -11.66 -51.48
C THR A 321 11.02 -10.26 -51.50
N PHE A 322 11.26 -9.44 -50.46
CA PHE A 322 10.79 -8.05 -50.37
C PHE A 322 11.37 -7.18 -51.51
N HIS A 323 12.66 -7.30 -51.80
CA HIS A 323 13.28 -6.59 -52.93
C HIS A 323 12.73 -7.03 -54.29
N SER A 324 12.37 -8.30 -54.46
CA SER A 324 11.77 -8.80 -55.71
C SER A 324 10.35 -8.23 -55.95
N LYS A 325 9.53 -8.11 -54.89
CA LYS A 325 8.17 -7.54 -54.97
C LYS A 325 8.20 -6.04 -55.29
N ASN A 326 9.14 -5.29 -54.72
CA ASN A 326 9.29 -3.86 -55.01
C ASN A 326 9.90 -3.57 -56.39
N ARG A 327 10.70 -4.48 -56.98
CA ARG A 327 11.13 -4.37 -58.39
C ARG A 327 9.98 -4.62 -59.37
N ALA A 328 9.00 -5.45 -59.02
CA ALA A 328 7.79 -5.66 -59.81
C ALA A 328 6.76 -4.51 -59.70
N MET A 329 6.88 -3.65 -58.67
CA MET A 329 6.02 -2.48 -58.43
C MET A 329 6.79 -1.14 -58.50
N ALA A 330 7.70 -0.99 -59.47
CA ALA A 330 8.23 0.34 -59.83
C ALA A 330 7.20 1.10 -60.69
N GLY A 331 6.03 1.37 -60.09
CA GLY A 331 4.92 2.10 -60.66
C GLY A 331 3.98 2.50 -59.52
N SER A 332 4.29 3.65 -58.91
CA SER A 332 3.49 4.37 -57.90
C SER A 332 3.10 3.59 -56.63
N GLU A 333 3.75 3.89 -55.50
CA GLU A 333 3.18 4.77 -54.47
C GLU A 333 3.99 4.71 -53.16
N LYS A 334 3.89 5.83 -52.45
CA LYS A 334 4.49 6.18 -51.15
C LYS A 334 4.60 5.03 -50.15
N GLN A 335 5.77 4.99 -49.50
CA GLN A 335 6.02 4.37 -48.20
C GLN A 335 4.85 4.64 -47.23
N ARG A 336 3.97 3.65 -47.07
CA ARG A 336 3.27 3.45 -45.81
C ARG A 336 4.20 2.64 -44.92
N LEU A 337 4.73 3.29 -43.90
CA LEU A 337 5.26 2.61 -42.72
C LEU A 337 4.16 1.66 -42.23
N PHE A 338 4.30 0.37 -42.50
CA PHE A 338 3.44 -0.63 -41.89
C PHE A 338 3.85 -0.71 -40.42
N ASN A 339 3.05 -0.04 -39.60
CA ASN A 339 3.02 -0.22 -38.17
C ASN A 339 2.56 -1.66 -37.91
N TYR A 340 3.50 -2.60 -37.80
CA TYR A 340 3.24 -3.96 -37.38
C TYR A 340 3.41 -4.01 -35.86
N GLN A 341 2.30 -4.06 -35.14
CA GLN A 341 2.25 -4.70 -33.83
C GLN A 341 1.32 -5.91 -33.91
N VAL A 342 1.52 -6.82 -32.96
CA VAL A 342 0.82 -8.08 -32.68
C VAL A 342 1.45 -9.31 -33.34
N TRP A 343 2.59 -9.76 -32.79
CA TRP A 343 2.71 -11.19 -32.52
C TRP A 343 1.79 -11.51 -31.34
N GLN A 344 0.94 -12.50 -31.57
CA GLN A 344 -0.14 -12.94 -30.70
C GLN A 344 0.39 -13.38 -29.33
N THR A 345 -0.23 -12.80 -28.31
CA THR A 345 -0.44 -13.32 -26.94
C THR A 345 0.36 -14.57 -26.56
N GLN A 346 1.47 -14.35 -25.85
CA GLN A 346 2.04 -15.35 -24.96
C GLN A 346 1.01 -15.69 -23.87
N PRO A 347 0.94 -16.96 -23.41
CA PRO A 347 0.20 -17.27 -22.19
C PRO A 347 0.83 -16.45 -21.06
N LEU A 348 0.01 -15.63 -20.40
CA LEU A 348 0.42 -14.93 -19.20
C LEU A 348 0.69 -15.97 -18.11
N SER A 349 1.98 -16.32 -17.91
CA SER A 349 2.44 -17.08 -16.75
C SER A 349 2.38 -16.18 -15.51
N LEU A 350 1.15 -15.88 -15.09
CA LEU A 350 0.88 -15.19 -13.85
C LEU A 350 0.96 -16.20 -12.72
N CYS A 351 1.75 -15.91 -11.69
CA CYS A 351 1.83 -16.75 -10.50
C CYS A 351 0.47 -16.89 -9.81
N ASN A 352 -0.36 -15.84 -9.89
CA ASN A 352 -1.77 -15.80 -9.50
C ASN A 352 -2.51 -14.85 -10.45
N ASP A 353 -3.80 -15.10 -10.69
CA ASP A 353 -4.65 -14.18 -11.46
C ASP A 353 -4.62 -12.76 -10.87
N TYR A 354 -4.86 -11.76 -11.72
CA TYR A 354 -4.98 -10.38 -11.25
C TYR A 354 -6.03 -10.28 -10.15
N CYS A 355 -5.71 -9.53 -9.09
CA CYS A 355 -6.69 -9.27 -8.05
C CYS A 355 -7.91 -8.58 -8.63
N SER A 356 -9.07 -9.20 -8.41
CA SER A 356 -10.37 -8.61 -8.72
C SER A 356 -10.55 -7.32 -7.94
N LEU A 357 -11.43 -6.45 -8.44
CA LEU A 357 -11.79 -5.19 -7.79
C LEU A 357 -12.03 -5.39 -6.28
N GLY A 358 -11.53 -4.46 -5.47
CA GLY A 358 -11.67 -4.45 -4.00
C GLY A 358 -10.62 -5.27 -3.22
N PHE A 359 -9.62 -5.78 -3.93
CA PHE A 359 -8.50 -6.51 -3.34
C PHE A 359 -7.17 -5.86 -3.78
N SER A 360 -6.23 -5.71 -2.86
CA SER A 360 -4.84 -5.35 -3.15
C SER A 360 -3.95 -6.58 -3.17
N LYS A 361 -2.82 -6.42 -3.85
CA LYS A 361 -1.74 -7.38 -3.81
C LYS A 361 -0.98 -7.22 -2.51
N ILE A 362 -1.01 -8.25 -1.69
CA ILE A 362 -0.04 -8.37 -0.61
C ILE A 362 1.00 -9.41 -0.98
N LYS A 363 2.26 -9.02 -0.81
CA LYS A 363 3.39 -9.94 -0.91
C LYS A 363 3.13 -11.12 0.02
N ILE A 364 3.15 -12.33 -0.53
CA ILE A 364 3.15 -13.53 0.28
C ILE A 364 4.57 -13.64 0.85
N GLU A 365 4.72 -13.51 2.16
CA GLU A 365 6.01 -13.74 2.81
C GLU A 365 6.49 -15.16 2.45
N GLY A 366 7.69 -15.24 1.84
CA GLY A 366 8.26 -16.49 1.34
C GLY A 366 7.96 -16.84 -0.13
N LYS A 367 7.38 -15.94 -0.95
CA LYS A 367 7.30 -16.07 -2.43
C LYS A 367 7.89 -14.83 -3.15
N GLN A 368 8.25 -14.95 -4.44
CA GLN A 368 8.73 -13.83 -5.28
C GLN A 368 7.75 -12.63 -5.36
N PHE A 369 8.25 -11.42 -5.66
CA PHE A 369 7.46 -10.17 -5.69
C PHE A 369 6.25 -10.19 -6.64
N CYS A 370 6.33 -10.98 -7.72
CA CYS A 370 5.26 -11.17 -8.71
C CYS A 370 4.16 -12.16 -8.24
N CYS A 371 4.39 -12.87 -7.13
CA CYS A 371 3.45 -13.79 -6.48
C CYS A 371 2.84 -13.15 -5.23
N TYR A 372 1.66 -12.60 -5.39
CA TYR A 372 0.92 -11.93 -4.33
C TYR A 372 -0.34 -12.70 -3.98
N LYS A 373 -0.83 -12.56 -2.75
CA LYS A 373 -2.19 -12.95 -2.40
C LYS A 373 -3.07 -11.73 -2.54
N CYS A 374 -4.24 -11.91 -3.12
CA CYS A 374 -5.26 -10.88 -3.14
C CYS A 374 -5.89 -10.82 -1.76
N LEU A 375 -5.49 -9.81 -1.00
CA LEU A 375 -6.13 -9.50 0.27
C LEU A 375 -7.16 -8.42 0.02
N ARG A 376 -8.29 -8.60 0.68
CA ARG A 376 -9.36 -7.62 0.65
C ARG A 376 -8.81 -6.32 1.24
N CYS A 377 -9.13 -5.18 0.62
CA CYS A 377 -8.67 -3.90 1.10
C CYS A 377 -8.98 -3.73 2.60
N PRO A 378 -8.14 -3.01 3.36
CA PRO A 378 -8.46 -2.66 4.73
C PRO A 378 -9.69 -1.75 4.82
N GLU A 379 -10.30 -1.68 6.00
CA GLU A 379 -11.47 -0.82 6.24
C GLU A 379 -11.12 0.65 5.96
N GLY A 380 -11.93 1.32 5.12
CA GLY A 380 -11.71 2.71 4.68
C GLY A 380 -11.04 2.88 3.31
N GLU A 381 -10.47 1.82 2.74
CA GLU A 381 -9.77 1.86 1.45
C GLU A 381 -10.48 1.04 0.37
N ILE A 382 -10.23 1.38 -0.90
CA ILE A 382 -10.81 0.71 -2.07
C ILE A 382 -9.76 0.31 -3.11
N GLY A 383 -10.12 -0.70 -3.90
CA GLY A 383 -9.42 -1.08 -5.12
C GLY A 383 -10.33 -0.97 -6.34
N ASN A 384 -10.31 0.17 -7.03
CA ASN A 384 -11.17 0.43 -8.21
C ASN A 384 -10.61 -0.12 -9.53
N GLN A 385 -9.40 -0.66 -9.54
CA GLN A 385 -8.74 -1.25 -10.69
C GLN A 385 -8.29 -2.68 -10.37
N THR A 386 -8.24 -3.52 -11.39
CA THR A 386 -7.74 -4.89 -11.28
C THR A 386 -6.23 -4.88 -11.16
N GLY A 387 -5.69 -5.62 -10.18
CA GLY A 387 -4.24 -5.73 -9.97
C GLY A 387 -3.58 -4.50 -9.36
N LEU A 388 -4.25 -3.77 -8.47
CA LEU A 388 -3.66 -2.69 -7.67
C LEU A 388 -2.64 -3.22 -6.65
N ASP A 389 -1.47 -2.59 -6.61
CA ASP A 389 -0.40 -2.97 -5.67
C ASP A 389 -0.73 -2.55 -4.23
N ASP A 390 -1.44 -1.44 -4.04
CA ASP A 390 -1.88 -0.99 -2.73
C ASP A 390 -3.29 -0.38 -2.81
N CYS A 391 -4.10 -0.53 -1.76
CA CYS A 391 -5.41 0.11 -1.73
C CYS A 391 -5.22 1.61 -1.44
N PHE A 392 -6.20 2.41 -1.86
CA PHE A 392 -6.18 3.84 -1.56
C PHE A 392 -7.45 4.25 -0.82
N PRO A 393 -7.35 5.24 0.08
CA PRO A 393 -8.50 5.71 0.83
C PRO A 393 -9.51 6.38 -0.10
N CYS A 394 -10.80 6.19 0.20
CA CYS A 394 -11.84 6.97 -0.47
C CYS A 394 -11.68 8.47 -0.15
N PRO A 395 -12.06 9.37 -1.09
CA PRO A 395 -12.22 10.78 -0.78
C PRO A 395 -13.12 10.96 0.43
N GLU A 396 -12.84 11.96 1.25
CA GLU A 396 -13.47 12.20 2.56
C GLU A 396 -15.01 12.08 2.59
N GLU A 397 -15.70 12.52 1.53
CA GLU A 397 -17.17 12.44 1.41
C GLU A 397 -17.74 11.04 1.13
N ASN A 398 -16.88 10.06 0.89
CA ASN A 398 -17.26 8.73 0.42
C ASN A 398 -16.69 7.63 1.33
N TYR A 399 -17.36 6.49 1.37
CA TYR A 399 -16.92 5.28 2.06
C TYR A 399 -16.85 4.11 1.07
N PRO A 400 -16.01 3.10 1.33
CA PRO A 400 -15.95 1.91 0.51
C PRO A 400 -17.30 1.17 0.50
N ASN A 401 -17.75 0.70 -0.68
CA ASN A 401 -18.85 -0.25 -0.71
C ASN A 401 -18.51 -1.54 0.03
N LYS A 402 -19.51 -2.38 0.32
CA LYS A 402 -19.28 -3.66 1.02
C LYS A 402 -18.16 -4.48 0.39
N ASN A 403 -18.02 -4.45 -0.94
CA ASN A 403 -16.98 -5.19 -1.66
C ASN A 403 -15.67 -4.39 -1.89
N GLN A 404 -15.52 -3.20 -1.30
CA GLN A 404 -14.40 -2.25 -1.42
C GLN A 404 -13.95 -1.92 -2.87
N THR A 405 -14.89 -1.99 -3.81
CA THR A 405 -14.63 -1.76 -5.25
C THR A 405 -14.90 -0.33 -5.68
N LEU A 406 -15.87 0.32 -5.05
CA LEU A 406 -16.29 1.68 -5.36
C LEU A 406 -16.44 2.48 -4.08
N CYS A 407 -16.10 3.76 -4.17
CA CYS A 407 -16.45 4.75 -3.16
C CYS A 407 -17.94 5.11 -3.33
N ILE A 408 -18.76 4.74 -2.35
CA ILE A 408 -20.14 5.18 -2.23
C ILE A 408 -20.14 6.47 -1.44
N LYS A 409 -20.92 7.45 -1.87
CA LYS A 409 -21.10 8.68 -1.09
C LYS A 409 -21.68 8.33 0.27
N LYS A 410 -20.99 8.74 1.34
CA LYS A 410 -21.47 8.51 2.71
C LYS A 410 -22.87 9.08 2.83
N HIS A 411 -23.77 8.28 3.40
CA HIS A 411 -25.12 8.75 3.59
C HIS A 411 -25.08 9.84 4.66
N THR A 412 -25.63 11.01 4.34
CA THR A 412 -25.68 12.10 5.29
C THR A 412 -26.70 11.78 6.36
N THR A 413 -26.25 11.63 7.61
CA THR A 413 -27.15 11.40 8.74
C THR A 413 -27.25 12.66 9.57
N PHE A 414 -28.49 13.07 9.83
CA PHE A 414 -28.86 14.19 10.67
C PHE A 414 -30.17 13.83 11.36
N LEU A 415 -30.50 14.50 12.47
CA LEU A 415 -31.75 14.25 13.16
C LEU A 415 -32.94 14.71 12.30
N SER A 416 -33.48 13.79 11.50
CA SER A 416 -34.52 14.08 10.52
C SER A 416 -35.93 13.97 11.11
N TYR A 417 -36.85 14.82 10.63
CA TYR A 417 -38.28 14.70 10.90
C TYR A 417 -38.89 13.39 10.38
N LYS A 418 -38.19 12.66 9.51
CA LYS A 418 -38.65 11.38 8.97
C LYS A 418 -38.34 10.20 9.90
N GLU A 419 -37.41 10.37 10.84
CA GLU A 419 -37.03 9.32 11.79
C GLU A 419 -37.94 9.33 13.02
N PRO A 420 -38.15 8.18 13.68
CA PRO A 420 -39.03 8.10 14.85
C PRO A 420 -38.54 8.99 16.00
N LEU A 421 -37.21 9.08 16.22
CA LEU A 421 -36.62 9.94 17.25
C LEU A 421 -36.88 11.43 16.99
N GLY A 422 -36.66 11.91 15.75
CA GLY A 422 -36.92 13.30 15.38
C GLY A 422 -38.41 13.65 15.43
N THR A 423 -39.27 12.74 14.94
CA THR A 423 -40.73 12.91 14.95
C THR A 423 -41.27 12.99 16.38
N THR A 424 -40.81 12.11 17.27
CA THR A 424 -41.24 12.10 18.68
C THR A 424 -40.80 13.35 19.41
N LEU A 425 -39.54 13.77 19.30
CA LEU A 425 -39.05 15.00 19.91
C LEU A 425 -39.78 16.25 19.40
N ALA A 426 -40.02 16.35 18.08
CA ALA A 426 -40.79 17.45 17.50
C ALA A 426 -42.24 17.46 18.00
N SER A 427 -42.88 16.28 18.08
CA SER A 427 -44.25 16.16 18.59
C SER A 427 -44.35 16.58 20.06
N ILE A 428 -43.36 16.20 20.89
CA ILE A 428 -43.25 16.63 22.29
C ILE A 428 -43.08 18.15 22.39
N ALA A 429 -42.24 18.75 21.54
CA ALA A 429 -42.04 20.20 21.49
C ALA A 429 -43.34 20.95 21.12
N PHE A 430 -44.08 20.49 20.11
CA PHE A 430 -45.37 21.08 19.75
C PHE A 430 -46.41 20.89 20.86
N PHE A 431 -46.44 19.74 21.53
CA PHE A 431 -47.34 19.49 22.64
C PHE A 431 -47.11 20.45 23.81
N PHE A 432 -45.85 20.61 24.26
CA PHE A 432 -45.52 21.56 25.34
C PHE A 432 -45.66 23.03 24.93
N SER A 433 -45.41 23.35 23.66
CA SER A 433 -45.69 24.67 23.10
C SER A 433 -47.19 24.98 23.14
N PHE A 434 -48.04 24.04 22.74
CA PHE A 434 -49.49 24.16 22.83
C PHE A 434 -49.96 24.35 24.28
N ILE A 435 -49.46 23.55 25.23
CA ILE A 435 -49.75 23.73 26.66
C ILE A 435 -49.33 25.14 27.11
N SER A 436 -48.16 25.62 26.69
CA SER A 436 -47.67 26.95 27.07
C SER A 436 -48.57 28.07 26.54
N VAL A 437 -49.08 27.95 25.30
CA VAL A 437 -50.07 28.89 24.74
C VAL A 437 -51.37 28.86 25.52
N VAL A 438 -51.87 27.67 25.88
CA VAL A 438 -53.09 27.52 26.70
C VAL A 438 -52.90 28.17 28.08
N VAL A 439 -51.77 27.91 28.74
CA VAL A 439 -51.42 28.52 30.03
C VAL A 439 -51.32 30.05 29.88
N LEU A 440 -50.64 30.55 28.86
CA LEU A 440 -50.56 31.99 28.58
C LEU A 440 -51.95 32.61 28.35
N GLY A 441 -52.81 31.94 27.59
CA GLY A 441 -54.20 32.34 27.36
C GLY A 441 -55.04 32.37 28.64
N ILE A 442 -54.88 31.39 29.54
CA ILE A 442 -55.51 31.40 30.86
C ILE A 442 -55.05 32.61 31.67
N PHE A 443 -53.74 32.88 31.70
CA PHE A 443 -53.20 34.01 32.46
C PHE A 443 -53.62 35.37 31.89
N ILE A 444 -53.75 35.51 30.57
CA ILE A 444 -54.27 36.72 29.91
C ILE A 444 -55.77 36.89 30.19
N LYS A 445 -56.58 35.84 30.05
CA LYS A 445 -58.03 35.88 30.33
C LYS A 445 -58.31 36.17 31.79
N SER A 446 -57.57 35.50 32.69
CA SER A 446 -57.66 35.68 34.14
C SER A 446 -56.76 36.81 34.64
N GLN A 447 -56.38 37.77 33.78
CA GLN A 447 -55.45 38.84 34.16
C GLN A 447 -55.92 39.52 35.45
N GLU A 448 -57.20 39.87 35.59
CA GLU A 448 -57.76 40.65 36.71
C GLU A 448 -57.75 39.94 38.07
N THR A 449 -57.44 38.65 38.09
CA THR A 449 -57.44 37.84 39.30
C THR A 449 -56.29 38.18 40.25
N PRO A 450 -56.51 38.12 41.59
CA PRO A 450 -55.50 38.50 42.58
C PRO A 450 -54.25 37.61 42.53
N ILE A 451 -54.38 36.34 42.15
CA ILE A 451 -53.24 35.41 41.99
C ILE A 451 -52.29 35.90 40.89
N VAL A 452 -52.84 36.34 39.75
CA VAL A 452 -52.05 36.80 38.60
C VAL A 452 -51.45 38.20 38.87
N LYS A 453 -52.16 39.08 39.57
CA LYS A 453 -51.64 40.40 40.00
C LYS A 453 -50.53 40.30 41.05
N ALA A 454 -50.66 39.39 42.03
CA ALA A 454 -49.65 39.19 43.08
C ALA A 454 -48.33 38.62 42.52
N ASN A 455 -48.42 37.83 41.45
CA ASN A 455 -47.29 37.19 40.80
C ASN A 455 -46.64 38.05 39.68
N ASN A 456 -46.68 39.39 39.78
CA ASN A 456 -46.11 40.32 38.80
C ASN A 456 -46.40 39.92 37.33
N ARG A 457 -47.63 40.20 36.87
CA ARG A 457 -48.18 39.88 35.53
C ARG A 457 -47.15 39.88 34.40
N ASN A 458 -46.45 40.98 34.22
CA ASN A 458 -45.55 41.17 33.09
C ASN A 458 -44.32 40.25 33.13
N LEU A 459 -43.73 40.03 34.32
CA LEU A 459 -42.59 39.11 34.47
C LEU A 459 -43.02 37.67 34.20
N THR A 460 -44.24 37.33 34.63
CA THR A 460 -44.86 36.03 34.35
C THR A 460 -45.15 35.86 32.85
N TYR A 461 -45.57 36.90 32.14
CA TYR A 461 -45.73 36.88 30.68
C TYR A 461 -44.39 36.71 29.96
N ILE A 462 -43.35 37.46 30.35
CA ILE A 462 -42.01 37.32 29.77
C ILE A 462 -41.49 35.90 29.98
N LEU A 463 -41.66 35.33 31.18
CA LEU A 463 -41.26 33.95 31.46
C LEU A 463 -42.05 32.93 30.62
N LEU A 464 -43.38 33.06 30.50
CA LEU A 464 -44.19 32.15 29.67
C LEU A 464 -43.86 32.26 28.18
N ILE A 465 -43.61 33.47 27.68
CA ILE A 465 -43.20 33.70 26.29
C ILE A 465 -41.80 33.12 26.05
N ALA A 466 -40.86 33.28 26.99
CA ALA A 466 -39.54 32.66 26.92
C ALA A 466 -39.64 31.13 26.94
N LEU A 467 -40.50 30.54 27.79
CA LEU A 467 -40.73 29.09 27.81
C LEU A 467 -41.37 28.61 26.49
N LEU A 468 -42.35 29.33 25.95
CA LEU A 468 -42.92 29.03 24.64
C LEU A 468 -41.84 29.00 23.55
N PHE A 469 -41.01 30.04 23.48
CA PHE A 469 -39.90 30.09 22.53
C PHE A 469 -38.83 29.03 22.82
N SER A 470 -38.64 28.59 24.07
CA SER A 470 -37.71 27.49 24.39
C SER A 470 -38.18 26.14 23.86
N PHE A 471 -39.49 25.87 23.83
CA PHE A 471 -40.01 24.66 23.19
C PHE A 471 -39.90 24.75 21.67
N LEU A 472 -40.15 25.93 21.10
CA LEU A 472 -40.02 26.15 19.66
C LEU A 472 -38.55 26.15 19.19
N CYS A 473 -37.60 26.60 20.02
CA CYS A 473 -36.19 26.64 19.64
C CYS A 473 -35.60 25.24 19.46
N SER A 474 -36.14 24.22 20.14
CA SER A 474 -35.79 22.82 19.90
C SER A 474 -35.99 22.39 18.45
N LEU A 475 -36.91 23.01 17.70
CA LEU A 475 -37.11 22.72 16.28
C LEU A 475 -35.95 23.19 15.40
N LEU A 476 -35.17 24.19 15.83
CA LEU A 476 -33.97 24.65 15.11
C LEU A 476 -32.85 23.59 15.08
N PHE A 477 -32.90 22.64 16.01
CA PHE A 477 -31.96 21.53 16.10
C PHE A 477 -32.36 20.33 15.21
N ILE A 478 -33.58 20.32 14.66
CA ILE A 478 -34.13 19.20 13.88
C ILE A 478 -34.12 19.54 12.37
N GLY A 479 -33.77 18.55 11.56
CA GLY A 479 -33.68 18.65 10.10
C GLY A 479 -32.27 18.99 9.62
N GLN A 480 -32.14 19.23 8.32
CA GLN A 480 -30.84 19.47 7.70
C GLN A 480 -30.21 20.76 8.25
N PRO A 481 -28.94 20.73 8.70
CA PRO A 481 -28.24 21.92 9.15
C PRO A 481 -27.99 22.82 7.94
N ASP A 482 -28.52 24.02 8.05
CA ASP A 482 -28.37 25.10 7.08
C ASP A 482 -27.62 26.24 7.78
N GLN A 483 -26.97 27.11 7.02
CA GLN A 483 -26.13 28.17 7.56
C GLN A 483 -26.89 29.04 8.57
N VAL A 484 -28.16 29.37 8.27
CA VAL A 484 -29.03 30.15 9.16
C VAL A 484 -29.38 29.36 10.43
N LYS A 485 -29.66 28.06 10.30
CA LYS A 485 -29.99 27.22 11.46
C LYS A 485 -28.80 27.05 12.39
N CYS A 486 -27.60 26.80 11.87
CA CYS A 486 -26.39 26.68 12.68
C CYS A 486 -26.10 27.97 13.46
N LEU A 487 -26.28 29.13 12.81
CA LEU A 487 -26.12 30.43 13.45
C LEU A 487 -27.15 30.66 14.59
N MET A 488 -28.41 30.32 14.34
CA MET A 488 -29.52 30.61 15.25
C MET A 488 -29.66 29.60 16.38
N ARG A 489 -29.23 28.35 16.20
CA ARG A 489 -29.47 27.24 17.14
C ARG A 489 -28.95 27.53 18.55
N GLN A 490 -27.63 27.68 18.69
CA GLN A 490 -26.99 27.89 19.99
C GLN A 490 -27.23 29.31 20.54
N THR A 491 -27.33 30.31 19.66
CA THR A 491 -27.56 31.70 20.07
C THR A 491 -28.99 31.92 20.57
N ALA A 492 -30.00 31.38 19.88
CA ALA A 492 -31.39 31.42 20.33
C ALA A 492 -31.55 30.65 21.65
N PHE A 493 -30.97 29.45 21.76
CA PHE A 493 -30.97 28.68 23.00
C PHE A 493 -30.40 29.51 24.17
N GLY A 494 -29.19 30.05 24.03
CA GLY A 494 -28.54 30.84 25.09
C GLY A 494 -29.32 32.09 25.47
N ILE A 495 -29.81 32.86 24.50
CA ILE A 495 -30.57 34.10 24.75
C ILE A 495 -31.92 33.79 25.42
N ILE A 496 -32.68 32.82 24.90
CA ILE A 496 -34.01 32.47 25.42
C ILE A 496 -33.90 31.96 26.86
N PHE A 497 -32.95 31.05 27.15
CA PHE A 497 -32.77 30.54 28.50
C PHE A 497 -32.19 31.59 29.46
N SER A 498 -31.35 32.52 28.99
CA SER A 498 -30.91 33.66 29.80
C SER A 498 -32.10 34.55 30.22
N VAL A 499 -33.04 34.83 29.30
CA VAL A 499 -34.27 35.56 29.62
C VAL A 499 -35.13 34.77 30.63
N ALA A 500 -35.31 33.46 30.44
CA ALA A 500 -36.10 32.64 31.35
C ALA A 500 -35.50 32.57 32.77
N LEU A 501 -34.20 32.28 32.88
CA LEU A 501 -33.49 32.19 34.16
C LEU A 501 -33.40 33.55 34.85
N SER A 502 -33.14 34.64 34.12
CA SER A 502 -33.14 35.98 34.69
C SER A 502 -34.53 36.41 35.19
N CYS A 503 -35.61 35.96 34.54
CA CYS A 503 -36.96 36.16 35.06
C CYS A 503 -37.19 35.43 36.38
N ILE A 504 -36.71 34.18 36.50
CA ILE A 504 -36.83 33.42 37.75
C ILE A 504 -35.96 34.06 38.83
N LEU A 505 -34.73 34.47 38.52
CA LEU A 505 -33.85 35.19 39.42
C LEU A 505 -34.48 36.51 39.90
N GLY A 506 -35.01 37.32 38.99
CA GLY A 506 -35.70 38.56 39.35
C GLY A 506 -36.91 38.29 40.24
N LYS A 507 -37.64 37.21 39.97
CA LYS A 507 -38.80 36.80 40.76
C LYS A 507 -38.41 36.32 42.17
N THR A 508 -37.41 35.44 42.30
CA THR A 508 -36.95 34.93 43.59
C THR A 508 -36.29 36.04 44.41
N THR A 509 -35.50 36.91 43.79
CA THR A 509 -34.89 38.07 44.45
C THR A 509 -35.95 39.04 44.97
N ILE A 510 -37.02 39.34 44.20
CA ILE A 510 -38.14 40.15 44.71
C ILE A 510 -38.78 39.50 45.94
N VAL A 511 -39.03 38.18 45.89
CA VAL A 511 -39.64 37.45 47.01
C VAL A 511 -38.74 37.53 48.26
N VAL A 512 -37.45 37.21 48.13
CA VAL A 512 -36.49 37.28 49.25
C VAL A 512 -36.34 38.71 49.78
N LEU A 513 -36.29 39.72 48.90
CA LEU A 513 -36.20 41.14 49.29
C LEU A 513 -37.46 41.64 50.00
N ALA A 514 -38.65 41.19 49.59
CA ALA A 514 -39.90 41.57 50.24
C ALA A 514 -39.93 41.14 51.73
N PHE A 515 -39.44 39.93 52.05
CA PHE A 515 -39.41 39.41 53.43
C PHE A 515 -38.21 39.90 54.25
N THR A 516 -37.09 40.23 53.61
CA THR A 516 -35.95 40.84 54.33
C THR A 516 -36.18 42.31 54.61
N ALA A 517 -36.92 43.03 53.76
CA ALA A 517 -37.30 44.43 53.95
C ALA A 517 -38.37 44.65 55.02
N THR A 518 -39.09 43.61 55.45
CA THR A 518 -40.01 43.67 56.61
C THR A 518 -39.30 43.65 57.96
N LYS A 519 -37.98 43.37 58.02
CA LYS A 519 -37.19 43.50 59.24
C LYS A 519 -36.87 44.99 59.51
N PRO A 520 -37.18 45.54 60.70
CA PRO A 520 -36.92 46.95 61.00
C PRO A 520 -35.41 47.25 60.94
N GLY A 521 -35.02 48.28 60.16
CA GLY A 521 -33.63 48.76 60.04
C GLY A 521 -32.87 48.44 58.73
N SER A 522 -33.44 47.68 57.77
CA SER A 522 -32.70 47.28 56.56
C SER A 522 -32.57 48.41 55.51
N LYS A 523 -31.35 48.64 54.99
CA LYS A 523 -31.09 49.55 53.84
C LYS A 523 -31.70 49.06 52.52
N THR A 524 -32.17 47.80 52.46
CA THR A 524 -32.71 47.14 51.25
C THR A 524 -34.12 47.60 50.86
N ARG A 525 -34.82 48.35 51.72
CA ARG A 525 -36.18 48.86 51.46
C ARG A 525 -36.29 49.80 50.25
N LYS A 526 -35.21 50.52 49.89
CA LYS A 526 -35.17 51.40 48.70
C LYS A 526 -35.13 50.63 47.37
N TRP A 527 -34.73 49.37 47.39
CA TRP A 527 -34.54 48.53 46.20
C TRP A 527 -35.72 47.58 45.92
N VAL A 528 -36.71 47.52 46.80
CA VAL A 528 -37.89 46.65 46.64
C VAL A 528 -38.82 47.26 45.59
N GLY A 529 -38.76 46.76 44.36
CA GLY A 529 -39.66 47.22 43.30
C GLY A 529 -39.61 46.38 42.03
N LYS A 530 -40.66 46.49 41.22
CA LYS A 530 -40.74 45.85 39.88
C LYS A 530 -39.56 46.26 38.99
N SER A 531 -39.09 47.49 39.12
CA SER A 531 -37.93 48.04 38.39
C SER A 531 -36.66 47.20 38.58
N LEU A 532 -36.44 46.64 39.78
CA LEU A 532 -35.26 45.81 40.05
C LEU A 532 -35.28 44.51 39.25
N ALA A 533 -36.40 43.79 39.22
CA ALA A 533 -36.47 42.55 38.42
C ALA A 533 -36.32 42.82 36.92
N TYR A 534 -36.86 43.93 36.41
CA TYR A 534 -36.64 44.32 35.02
C TYR A 534 -35.18 44.69 34.74
N SER A 535 -34.52 45.38 35.67
CA SER A 535 -33.10 45.70 35.56
C SER A 535 -32.24 44.42 35.53
N ILE A 536 -32.57 43.43 36.37
CA ILE A 536 -31.92 42.11 36.35
C ILE A 536 -32.13 41.41 35.01
N VAL A 537 -33.37 41.30 34.54
CA VAL A 537 -33.69 40.65 33.25
C VAL A 537 -32.97 41.35 32.10
N LEU A 538 -33.04 42.68 32.04
CA LEU A 538 -32.42 43.46 30.98
C LEU A 538 -30.89 43.33 31.00
N SER A 539 -30.26 43.47 32.17
CA SER A 539 -28.81 43.37 32.31
C SER A 539 -28.28 41.98 31.95
N CYS A 540 -28.88 40.91 32.47
CA CYS A 540 -28.47 39.54 32.16
C CYS A 540 -28.71 39.17 30.69
N SER A 541 -29.83 39.64 30.10
CA SER A 541 -30.13 39.40 28.69
C SER A 541 -29.18 40.16 27.77
N LEU A 542 -28.89 41.44 28.06
CA LEU A 542 -27.92 42.23 27.30
C LEU A 542 -26.53 41.62 27.33
N LEU A 543 -26.08 41.12 28.50
CA LEU A 543 -24.79 40.47 28.63
C LEU A 543 -24.71 39.16 27.82
N GLN A 544 -25.77 38.36 27.80
CA GLN A 544 -25.80 37.18 26.94
C GLN A 544 -25.82 37.56 25.45
N ILE A 545 -26.58 38.60 25.07
CA ILE A 545 -26.64 39.08 23.70
C ILE A 545 -25.27 39.59 23.24
N THR A 546 -24.52 40.30 24.09
CA THR A 546 -23.17 40.76 23.74
C THR A 546 -22.21 39.59 23.57
N ILE A 547 -22.23 38.60 24.47
CA ILE A 547 -21.40 37.39 24.33
C ILE A 547 -21.73 36.67 23.01
N CYS A 548 -23.01 36.45 22.71
CA CYS A 548 -23.43 35.83 21.45
C CYS A 548 -23.06 36.68 20.23
N SER A 549 -23.22 38.01 20.28
CA SER A 549 -22.87 38.91 19.17
C SER A 549 -21.37 38.88 18.87
N VAL A 550 -20.53 38.90 19.91
CA VAL A 550 -19.06 38.78 19.74
C VAL A 550 -18.71 37.42 19.17
N TRP A 551 -19.32 36.33 19.65
CA TRP A 551 -19.09 34.99 19.12
C TRP A 551 -19.45 34.91 17.63
N LEU A 552 -20.60 35.43 17.22
CA LEU A 552 -21.00 35.48 15.82
C LEU A 552 -20.10 36.36 14.95
N ALA A 553 -19.50 37.42 15.50
CA ALA A 553 -18.63 38.32 14.77
C ALA A 553 -17.20 37.77 14.58
N THR A 554 -16.66 37.05 15.58
CA THR A 554 -15.29 36.54 15.53
C THR A 554 -15.19 35.17 14.88
N SER A 555 -16.12 34.28 15.20
CA SER A 555 -16.05 32.85 14.87
C SER A 555 -17.46 32.25 14.84
N PRO A 556 -18.27 32.63 13.84
CA PRO A 556 -19.66 32.17 13.73
C PRO A 556 -19.73 30.65 13.55
N PRO A 557 -20.73 29.97 14.15
CA PRO A 557 -20.99 28.57 13.88
C PRO A 557 -21.32 28.35 12.40
N PHE A 558 -20.75 27.29 11.82
CA PHE A 558 -20.93 26.96 10.40
C PHE A 558 -21.33 25.49 10.24
N PRO A 559 -22.08 25.15 9.17
CA PRO A 559 -22.39 23.76 8.86
C PRO A 559 -21.08 23.04 8.52
N ASP A 560 -20.84 21.94 9.21
CA ASP A 560 -19.64 21.14 9.06
C ASP A 560 -20.03 19.67 8.90
N SER A 561 -19.20 18.92 8.21
CA SER A 561 -19.39 17.49 8.01
C SER A 561 -18.37 16.77 8.85
N ASP A 562 -18.80 16.14 9.94
CA ASP A 562 -17.91 15.25 10.67
C ASP A 562 -17.76 13.96 9.86
N ILE A 563 -16.63 13.91 9.17
CA ILE A 563 -16.24 12.84 8.25
C ILE A 563 -15.52 11.71 8.99
N HIS A 564 -15.06 11.95 10.23
CA HIS A 564 -14.09 11.10 10.93
C HIS A 564 -14.70 10.27 12.06
N SER A 565 -15.88 10.62 12.58
CA SER A 565 -16.43 9.93 13.75
C SER A 565 -17.17 8.62 13.46
N MET A 566 -17.67 8.41 12.23
CA MET A 566 -18.35 7.16 11.82
C MET A 566 -17.97 6.74 10.40
N ILE A 567 -17.72 5.44 10.21
CA ILE A 567 -17.15 4.85 8.97
C ILE A 567 -18.18 4.87 7.81
N GLU A 568 -19.46 4.65 8.10
CA GLU A 568 -20.52 4.48 7.08
C GLU A 568 -21.41 5.73 6.89
N GLU A 569 -21.33 6.70 7.81
CA GLU A 569 -22.23 7.85 7.86
C GLU A 569 -21.44 9.15 7.97
N THR A 570 -21.79 10.16 7.15
CA THR A 570 -21.31 11.53 7.38
C THR A 570 -22.34 12.22 8.24
N VAL A 571 -21.97 12.56 9.48
CA VAL A 571 -22.88 13.33 10.32
C VAL A 571 -22.76 14.79 9.90
N LEU A 572 -23.86 15.32 9.38
CA LEU A 572 -23.97 16.76 9.14
C LEU A 572 -24.25 17.42 10.49
N GLU A 573 -23.25 18.12 11.00
CA GLU A 573 -23.30 18.83 12.28
C GLU A 573 -23.13 20.34 12.06
N CYS A 574 -23.33 21.12 13.12
CA CYS A 574 -22.98 22.53 13.11
C CYS A 574 -21.77 22.69 14.01
N ASN A 575 -20.61 22.96 13.42
CA ASN A 575 -19.41 23.26 14.19
C ASN A 575 -19.58 24.61 14.89
N GLU A 576 -19.28 24.65 16.19
CA GLU A 576 -19.41 25.86 17.02
C GLU A 576 -18.40 26.97 16.64
N GLY A 577 -17.42 26.68 15.79
CA GLY A 577 -16.38 27.59 15.32
C GLY A 577 -15.29 27.84 16.35
N SER A 578 -15.66 28.25 17.56
CA SER A 578 -14.75 28.41 18.69
C SER A 578 -15.29 27.75 19.95
N THR A 579 -14.59 26.70 20.39
CA THR A 579 -14.90 25.98 21.63
C THR A 579 -14.87 26.91 22.85
N ILE A 580 -13.91 27.86 22.89
CA ILE A 580 -13.78 28.83 23.99
C ILE A 580 -15.02 29.72 24.07
N MET A 581 -15.51 30.24 22.94
CA MET A 581 -16.68 31.12 22.92
C MET A 581 -17.97 30.37 23.28
N PHE A 582 -18.12 29.14 22.78
CA PHE A 582 -19.21 28.25 23.17
C PHE A 582 -19.24 27.98 24.68
N TYR A 583 -18.12 27.56 25.27
CA TYR A 583 -18.04 27.33 26.72
C TYR A 583 -18.18 28.62 27.53
N THR A 584 -17.80 29.77 26.99
CA THR A 584 -18.03 31.08 27.63
C THR A 584 -19.52 31.39 27.71
N ALA A 585 -20.27 31.18 26.61
CA ALA A 585 -21.72 31.39 26.57
C ALA A 585 -22.47 30.41 27.50
N LEU A 586 -22.10 29.12 27.49
CA LEU A 586 -22.65 28.13 28.43
C LEU A 586 -22.24 28.41 29.88
N GLY A 587 -21.01 28.87 30.11
CA GLY A 587 -20.50 29.24 31.43
C GLY A 587 -21.30 30.36 32.06
N PHE A 588 -21.68 31.39 31.28
CA PHE A 588 -22.57 32.45 31.77
C PHE A 588 -23.96 31.91 32.13
N LEU A 589 -24.53 31.01 31.33
CA LEU A 589 -25.81 30.37 31.62
C LEU A 589 -25.74 29.52 32.90
N GLY A 590 -24.65 28.78 33.08
CA GLY A 590 -24.35 28.01 34.29
C GLY A 590 -24.21 28.91 35.52
N PHE A 591 -23.54 30.05 35.39
CA PHE A 591 -23.43 31.06 36.46
C PHE A 591 -24.80 31.64 36.83
N LEU A 592 -25.63 32.00 35.84
CA LEU A 592 -26.99 32.47 36.07
C LEU A 592 -27.83 31.43 36.82
N THR A 593 -27.69 30.16 36.42
CA THR A 593 -28.38 29.02 37.03
C THR A 593 -27.94 28.83 38.48
N ALA A 594 -26.63 28.87 38.75
CA ALA A 594 -26.07 28.73 40.09
C ALA A 594 -26.58 29.83 41.03
N ILE A 595 -26.53 31.10 40.61
CA ILE A 595 -27.06 32.22 41.40
C ILE A 595 -28.58 32.05 41.61
N SER A 596 -29.32 31.72 40.55
CA SER A 596 -30.76 31.51 40.64
C SER A 596 -31.12 30.39 41.61
N PHE A 597 -30.36 29.30 41.61
CA PHE A 597 -30.52 28.19 42.55
C PHE A 597 -30.19 28.61 43.98
N ILE A 598 -29.10 29.35 44.21
CA ILE A 598 -28.73 29.87 45.54
C ILE A 598 -29.83 30.77 46.10
N VAL A 599 -30.30 31.75 45.32
CA VAL A 599 -31.37 32.67 45.74
C VAL A 599 -32.68 31.91 45.96
N ALA A 600 -33.02 30.97 45.08
CA ALA A 600 -34.18 30.11 45.27
C ALA A 600 -34.04 29.31 46.58
N PHE A 601 -32.91 28.66 46.83
CA PHE A 601 -32.66 27.88 48.05
C PHE A 601 -32.84 28.72 49.32
N LEU A 602 -32.34 29.96 49.32
CA LEU A 602 -32.56 30.91 50.42
C LEU A 602 -34.06 31.21 50.64
N ALA A 603 -34.85 31.28 49.56
CA ALA A 603 -36.28 31.49 49.62
C ALA A 603 -37.05 30.31 50.29
N ARG A 604 -36.46 29.11 50.44
CA ARG A 604 -37.12 28.00 51.19
C ARG A 604 -37.28 28.29 52.67
N LYS A 605 -36.43 29.16 53.25
CA LYS A 605 -36.47 29.53 54.66
C LYS A 605 -37.59 30.54 54.98
N LEU A 606 -38.37 30.94 53.98
CA LEU A 606 -39.51 31.84 54.13
C LEU A 606 -40.75 31.10 54.66
N PRO A 607 -41.62 31.76 55.45
CA PRO A 607 -42.75 31.11 56.11
C PRO A 607 -43.74 30.47 55.12
N ASP A 608 -44.32 29.34 55.54
CA ASP A 608 -45.15 28.41 54.74
C ASP A 608 -46.45 28.99 54.14
N SER A 609 -46.75 30.27 54.37
CA SER A 609 -47.92 30.93 53.78
C SER A 609 -47.82 31.08 52.26
N PHE A 610 -46.62 30.98 51.68
CA PHE A 610 -46.36 30.98 50.23
C PHE A 610 -45.66 29.69 49.76
N ASN A 611 -46.45 28.66 49.42
CA ASN A 611 -45.95 27.43 48.76
C ASN A 611 -45.22 27.71 47.42
N GLU A 612 -45.35 28.93 46.87
CA GLU A 612 -44.71 29.36 45.63
C GLU A 612 -43.17 29.29 45.68
N ALA A 613 -42.53 29.69 46.79
CA ALA A 613 -41.07 29.64 46.90
C ALA A 613 -40.54 28.20 46.83
N LYS A 614 -41.27 27.25 47.46
CA LYS A 614 -40.96 25.82 47.41
C LYS A 614 -41.03 25.29 45.98
N PHE A 615 -42.09 25.59 45.24
CA PHE A 615 -42.23 25.18 43.83
C PHE A 615 -41.15 25.77 42.93
N ILE A 616 -40.76 27.04 43.13
CA ILE A 616 -39.65 27.64 42.37
C ILE A 616 -38.33 26.92 42.69
N THR A 617 -38.07 26.61 43.96
CA THR A 617 -36.84 25.88 44.31
C THR A 617 -36.80 24.46 43.78
N PHE A 618 -37.94 23.78 43.75
CA PHE A 618 -38.05 22.44 43.17
C PHE A 618 -37.82 22.50 41.66
N SER A 619 -38.41 23.49 40.98
CA SER A 619 -38.19 23.74 39.55
C SER A 619 -36.72 24.00 39.21
N MET A 620 -36.02 24.78 40.04
CA MET A 620 -34.59 25.06 39.88
C MET A 620 -33.72 23.85 40.20
N LEU A 621 -34.13 22.98 41.12
CA LEU A 621 -33.43 21.73 41.39
C LEU A 621 -33.53 20.76 40.21
N VAL A 622 -34.73 20.61 39.63
CA VAL A 622 -34.95 19.81 38.41
C VAL A 622 -34.14 20.37 37.25
N PHE A 623 -34.11 21.69 37.08
CA PHE A 623 -33.30 22.35 36.07
C PHE A 623 -31.81 22.02 36.24
N CYS A 624 -31.26 22.21 37.45
CA CYS A 624 -29.86 21.90 37.73
C CYS A 624 -29.53 20.42 37.50
N SER A 625 -30.39 19.48 37.91
CA SER A 625 -30.12 18.05 37.71
C SER A 625 -30.05 17.67 36.23
N VAL A 626 -30.93 18.24 35.40
CA VAL A 626 -30.91 17.99 33.94
C VAL A 626 -29.60 18.46 33.33
N TRP A 627 -29.15 19.67 33.66
CA TRP A 627 -27.92 20.23 33.08
C TRP A 627 -26.63 19.62 33.64
N VAL A 628 -26.62 19.16 34.90
CA VAL A 628 -25.49 18.40 35.44
C VAL A 628 -25.37 17.03 34.76
N SER A 629 -26.49 16.36 34.46
CA SER A 629 -26.51 15.09 33.73
C SER A 629 -26.23 15.26 32.23
N PHE A 630 -26.54 16.42 31.66
CA PHE A 630 -26.27 16.74 30.25
C PHE A 630 -24.78 16.67 29.93
N VAL A 631 -23.90 17.31 30.73
CA VAL A 631 -22.46 17.39 30.44
C VAL A 631 -21.79 16.03 30.19
N PRO A 632 -21.87 15.02 31.09
CA PRO A 632 -21.26 13.72 30.84
C PRO A 632 -21.95 12.96 29.69
N THR A 633 -23.26 13.14 29.50
CA THR A 633 -24.00 12.47 28.41
C THR A 633 -23.63 13.07 27.04
N TYR A 634 -23.46 14.39 26.97
CA TYR A 634 -23.01 15.11 25.79
C TYR A 634 -21.61 14.67 25.37
N LEU A 635 -20.67 14.57 26.32
CA LEU A 635 -19.31 14.11 26.02
C LEU A 635 -19.22 12.62 25.65
N SER A 636 -20.19 11.79 26.09
CA SER A 636 -20.21 10.36 25.82
C SER A 636 -20.95 9.98 24.53
N THR A 637 -21.81 10.85 24.01
CA THR A 637 -22.62 10.58 22.82
C THR A 637 -22.03 11.28 21.60
N LYS A 638 -22.18 10.68 20.42
CA LYS A 638 -21.68 11.22 19.15
C LYS A 638 -22.79 11.26 18.11
N GLY A 639 -22.63 12.11 17.11
CA GLY A 639 -23.53 12.18 15.97
C GLY A 639 -24.91 12.76 16.31
N LYS A 640 -25.94 12.30 15.59
CA LYS A 640 -27.34 12.73 15.77
C LYS A 640 -27.90 12.54 17.19
N PHE A 641 -27.35 11.62 17.98
CA PHE A 641 -27.78 11.37 19.36
C PHE A 641 -27.33 12.47 20.32
N MET A 642 -26.19 13.12 20.06
CA MET A 642 -25.72 14.26 20.84
C MET A 642 -26.73 15.42 20.77
N VAL A 643 -27.19 15.74 19.56
CA VAL A 643 -28.23 16.75 19.30
C VAL A 643 -29.56 16.36 19.96
N ALA A 644 -29.93 15.07 19.94
CA ALA A 644 -31.15 14.59 20.60
C ALA A 644 -31.10 14.74 22.13
N VAL A 645 -29.94 14.48 22.76
CA VAL A 645 -29.72 14.67 24.20
C VAL A 645 -29.82 16.15 24.59
N GLU A 646 -29.33 17.05 23.73
CA GLU A 646 -29.47 18.49 23.92
C GLU A 646 -30.94 18.94 23.84
N ILE A 647 -31.66 18.52 22.80
CA ILE A 647 -33.11 18.80 22.67
C ILE A 647 -33.88 18.26 23.87
N PHE A 648 -33.60 17.03 24.30
CA PHE A 648 -34.25 16.43 25.45
C PHE A 648 -34.00 17.25 26.72
N SER A 649 -32.77 17.73 26.93
CA SER A 649 -32.40 18.56 28.08
C SER A 649 -33.10 19.92 28.06
N ILE A 650 -33.22 20.55 26.88
CA ILE A 650 -34.00 21.78 26.67
C ILE A 650 -35.47 21.55 27.00
N LEU A 651 -36.09 20.51 26.43
CA LEU A 651 -37.49 20.17 26.64
C LEU A 651 -37.79 19.84 28.11
N ALA A 652 -36.97 18.99 28.74
CA ALA A 652 -37.16 18.55 30.12
C ALA A 652 -37.00 19.71 31.11
N SER A 653 -36.00 20.57 30.91
CA SER A 653 -35.77 21.73 31.78
C SER A 653 -36.89 22.78 31.64
N ALA A 654 -37.32 23.09 30.42
CA ALA A 654 -38.45 23.99 30.18
C ALA A 654 -39.78 23.41 30.69
N ALA A 655 -40.04 22.11 30.51
CA ALA A 655 -41.21 21.43 31.04
C ALA A 655 -41.20 21.39 32.58
N GLY A 656 -40.03 21.20 33.21
CA GLY A 656 -39.86 21.29 34.66
C GLY A 656 -40.22 22.69 35.20
N LEU A 657 -39.76 23.75 34.53
CA LEU A 657 -40.11 25.13 34.87
C LEU A 657 -41.61 25.42 34.68
N LEU A 658 -42.18 25.01 33.54
CA LEU A 658 -43.60 25.19 33.24
C LEU A 658 -44.48 24.44 34.25
N GLY A 659 -44.22 23.14 34.44
CA GLY A 659 -44.97 22.27 35.33
C GLY A 659 -44.90 22.74 36.77
N CYS A 660 -43.70 22.93 37.33
CA CYS A 660 -43.57 23.24 38.76
C CYS A 660 -44.10 24.65 39.10
N ILE A 661 -43.88 25.65 38.24
CA ILE A 661 -44.24 27.05 38.55
C ILE A 661 -45.71 27.35 38.21
N PHE A 662 -46.24 26.79 37.11
CA PHE A 662 -47.53 27.19 36.57
C PHE A 662 -48.64 26.18 36.78
N PHE A 663 -48.36 24.87 36.85
CA PHE A 663 -49.39 23.85 37.07
C PHE A 663 -50.20 24.08 38.36
N PRO A 664 -49.58 24.34 39.54
CA PRO A 664 -50.35 24.61 40.76
C PRO A 664 -51.24 25.85 40.65
N LYS A 665 -50.81 26.85 39.87
CA LYS A 665 -51.55 28.10 39.67
C LYS A 665 -52.71 27.93 38.70
N CYS A 666 -52.51 27.20 37.62
CA CYS A 666 -53.58 26.87 36.67
C CYS A 666 -54.64 26.00 37.35
N TYR A 667 -54.23 25.03 38.18
CA TYR A 667 -55.13 24.22 38.99
C TYR A 667 -56.02 25.09 39.89
N ILE A 668 -55.44 26.06 40.59
CA ILE A 668 -56.22 26.98 41.43
C ILE A 668 -57.13 27.88 40.59
N ILE A 669 -56.65 28.42 39.46
CA ILE A 669 -57.42 29.36 38.63
C ILE A 669 -58.62 28.67 37.93
N VAL A 670 -58.46 27.41 37.49
CA VAL A 670 -59.47 26.70 36.68
C VAL A 670 -60.35 25.78 37.53
N LEU A 671 -59.77 24.96 38.41
CA LEU A 671 -60.48 23.90 39.15
C LEU A 671 -60.93 24.32 40.55
N ARG A 672 -60.33 25.38 41.10
CA ARG A 672 -60.62 25.89 42.46
C ARG A 672 -60.80 27.42 42.49
N PRO A 673 -61.72 28.00 41.69
CA PRO A 673 -61.89 29.45 41.60
C PRO A 673 -62.29 30.11 42.94
N GLU A 674 -62.81 29.34 43.92
CA GLU A 674 -63.13 29.79 45.27
C GLU A 674 -61.90 30.31 46.03
N LEU A 675 -60.70 29.76 45.77
CA LEU A 675 -59.43 30.18 46.37
C LEU A 675 -58.86 31.44 45.68
N ASN A 676 -59.49 31.93 44.62
CA ASN A 676 -59.07 33.09 43.83
C ASN A 676 -59.75 34.40 44.27
N LYS A 677 -60.48 34.39 45.40
CA LYS A 677 -61.11 35.59 45.99
C LYS A 677 -60.14 36.29 46.95
N LYS A 678 -60.08 37.62 46.87
CA LYS A 678 -59.19 38.49 47.68
C LYS A 678 -59.34 38.26 49.20
N GLU A 679 -60.54 37.90 49.65
CA GLU A 679 -60.90 37.65 51.05
C GLU A 679 -60.34 36.35 51.64
N GLN A 680 -60.07 35.33 50.83
CA GLN A 680 -59.45 34.08 51.31
C GLN A 680 -57.91 34.16 51.33
N LEU A 681 -57.30 35.02 50.51
CA LEU A 681 -55.85 35.28 50.53
C LEU A 681 -55.41 36.05 51.78
N THR A 682 -56.25 36.94 52.30
CA THR A 682 -56.01 37.69 53.56
C THR A 682 -56.36 36.89 54.82
N LYS A 683 -57.28 35.91 54.77
CA LYS A 683 -57.58 35.05 55.93
C LYS A 683 -56.42 34.13 56.36
N LYS A 684 -55.45 33.85 55.48
CA LYS A 684 -54.20 33.14 55.81
C LYS A 684 -53.06 34.07 56.30
N GLN A 685 -53.28 35.39 56.35
CA GLN A 685 -52.28 36.40 56.77
C GLN A 685 -52.46 36.88 58.21
N LYS A 686 -53.35 36.28 59.00
CA LYS A 686 -53.44 36.50 60.44
C LYS A 686 -52.80 35.37 61.21
#